data_AF-A0A943N8D1-F1
#
_entry.id   AF-A0A943N8D1-F1
#
_cell.length_a   1.000
_cell.length_b   1.000
_cell.length_c   1.000
_cell.angle_alpha   90.00
_cell.angle_beta   90.00
_cell.angle_gamma   90.00
#
_symmetry.space_group_name_H-M   'P 1'
#
loop_
_entity.id
_entity.type
_entity.pdbx_description
1 polymer ?
#
loop_
_entity_poly.entity_id
_entity_poly.type
_entity_poly.pdbx_seq_one_letter_code
_entity_poly.pdbx_strand_id
1 'polypeptide(L)'
;MKIIKRNGSEAAFDISKIIVAIGKANATVDESIRMTPVQIQRIAESVVLSCERLGRSPSVEEVQDMVEKQIMAHGAFEVAKNYITYRYTRTLVRQSNTTDDKILSLIECNNEEAKQENSNKNPVVNSTQRDYMAGEVSRDITNRILLPKEIVEAHNEGVIHFHDTDYFAQHMHNCDLVNLEDMLQNGTVITGTLIERPHSFSTACNIATQIIAQVASNQYGGQSISLAHLAPFVDVSRKKIRAQVEAEIKELGVERDEAKLSSIVEKRLREEIRRGVQTIQYQVVTLLTTNGQAPFVTVSMYLGEAKNEQEKKDLAMVIEETLLQRYQGVKNEKGVWVTPAFPKLIYTLDEDNIYPDSPYYYLTELAAKCTARRMVPDYISAKKMRELKGDVYTCMGCRSFLTPDRFTDAGVGNIANALNYEPGKHKYYGRFNQGVVTINLPDVALSSGGNVEKFWQIFEDRLELCHRALQYRHNRLKGTLSDAAPILWQYGACARLKKGEPIDKLLYDGYSTISLGYAGLYECVKFMTGRSHTDPTATPFALQIMQKMNDKCKQWKEAENIDYSLYGTPLESTTYKFAKCLQKRFGIIPGVTDKGYITNSYHVHVTEKIDAFTKLGFEAQFQHLSPGGAISYVEVPDMQNNIEAVLQVMRFIYDNIIYAEL
;
A
#
# COMPACT_ATOMS: atom_id res chain seq x y z
N MET A 1 3.02 -3.04 -41.65
CA MET A 1 2.91 -2.23 -40.41
C MET A 1 1.98 -2.94 -39.42
N LYS A 2 2.26 -2.85 -38.12
CA LYS A 2 1.38 -3.36 -37.05
C LYS A 2 0.65 -2.20 -36.36
N ILE A 3 -0.51 -2.49 -35.77
CA ILE A 3 -1.27 -1.56 -34.94
C ILE A 3 -1.54 -2.17 -33.57
N ILE A 4 -1.68 -1.31 -32.56
CA ILE A 4 -2.07 -1.70 -31.21
C ILE A 4 -3.59 -1.64 -31.12
N LYS A 5 -4.23 -2.80 -30.92
CA LYS A 5 -5.67 -2.89 -30.68
C LYS A 5 -6.00 -2.34 -29.28
N ARG A 6 -7.27 -2.02 -29.07
CA ARG A 6 -7.79 -1.51 -27.78
C ARG A 6 -7.60 -2.47 -26.60
N ASN A 7 -7.45 -3.77 -26.86
CA ASN A 7 -7.16 -4.81 -25.87
C ASN A 7 -5.65 -5.01 -25.61
N GLY A 8 -4.80 -4.09 -26.09
CA GLY A 8 -3.34 -4.14 -25.93
C GLY A 8 -2.62 -5.05 -26.94
N SER A 9 -3.33 -5.94 -27.64
CA SER A 9 -2.71 -6.86 -28.61
C SER A 9 -2.25 -6.19 -29.90
N GLU A 10 -1.17 -6.68 -30.49
CA GLU A 10 -0.73 -6.25 -31.83
C GLU A 10 -1.50 -6.96 -32.94
N ALA A 11 -1.82 -6.25 -34.02
CA ALA A 11 -2.40 -6.83 -35.22
C ALA A 11 -1.82 -6.22 -36.49
N ALA A 12 -1.88 -6.97 -37.60
CA ALA A 12 -1.52 -6.44 -38.90
C ALA A 12 -2.48 -5.30 -39.30
N PHE A 13 -1.91 -4.20 -39.80
CA PHE A 13 -2.69 -3.11 -40.36
C PHE A 13 -3.44 -3.57 -41.63
N ASP A 14 -4.71 -3.21 -41.74
CA ASP A 14 -5.57 -3.56 -42.88
C ASP A 14 -6.31 -2.31 -43.37
N ILE A 15 -5.89 -1.81 -44.53
CA ILE A 15 -6.43 -0.59 -45.16
C ILE A 15 -7.92 -0.74 -45.52
N SER A 16 -8.37 -1.96 -45.83
CA SER A 16 -9.76 -2.22 -46.22
C SER A 16 -10.75 -1.82 -45.12
N LYS A 17 -10.33 -1.93 -43.85
CA LYS A 17 -11.14 -1.55 -42.69
C LYS A 17 -11.42 -0.04 -42.64
N ILE A 18 -10.46 0.78 -43.06
CA ILE A 18 -10.64 2.24 -43.14
C ILE A 18 -11.61 2.56 -44.27
N ILE A 19 -11.40 1.99 -45.45
CA ILE A 19 -12.25 2.21 -46.63
C ILE A 19 -13.70 1.84 -46.32
N VAL A 20 -13.93 0.67 -45.70
CA VAL A 20 -15.27 0.21 -45.31
C VAL A 20 -15.89 1.12 -44.26
N ALA A 21 -15.12 1.59 -43.28
CA ALA A 21 -15.64 2.47 -42.22
C ALA A 21 -16.04 3.85 -42.76
N ILE A 22 -15.21 4.45 -43.62
CA ILE A 22 -15.53 5.71 -44.30
C ILE A 22 -16.72 5.50 -45.24
N GLY A 23 -16.74 4.41 -46.02
CA GLY A 23 -17.82 4.11 -46.95
C GLY A 23 -19.18 3.97 -46.25
N LYS A 24 -19.21 3.36 -45.06
CA LYS A 24 -20.43 3.28 -44.24
C LYS A 24 -20.88 4.66 -43.76
N ALA A 25 -19.97 5.50 -43.28
CA ALA A 25 -20.32 6.88 -42.90
C ALA A 25 -20.81 7.68 -44.11
N ASN A 26 -20.16 7.53 -45.26
CA ASN A 26 -20.52 8.19 -46.51
C ASN A 26 -21.91 7.79 -47.03
N ALA A 27 -22.32 6.54 -46.82
CA ALA A 27 -23.65 6.07 -47.22
C ALA A 27 -24.79 6.69 -46.38
N THR A 28 -24.49 7.27 -45.21
CA THR A 28 -25.49 7.87 -44.30
C THR A 28 -25.79 9.34 -44.60
N VAL A 29 -25.04 9.99 -45.49
CA VAL A 29 -25.30 11.37 -45.90
C VAL A 29 -26.03 11.41 -47.25
N ASP A 30 -26.67 12.55 -47.54
CA ASP A 30 -27.35 12.79 -48.81
C ASP A 30 -26.43 12.58 -50.02
N GLU A 31 -26.97 12.03 -51.10
CA GLU A 31 -26.22 11.64 -52.29
C GLU A 31 -25.43 12.81 -52.91
N SER A 32 -25.97 14.02 -52.81
CA SER A 32 -25.36 15.26 -53.32
C SER A 32 -24.07 15.68 -52.61
N ILE A 33 -23.80 15.15 -51.41
CA ILE A 33 -22.64 15.50 -50.58
C ILE A 33 -21.75 14.29 -50.25
N ARG A 34 -21.98 13.15 -50.93
CA ARG A 34 -21.16 11.95 -50.77
C ARG A 34 -19.78 12.13 -51.39
N MET A 35 -18.78 11.61 -50.70
CA MET A 35 -17.46 11.38 -51.28
C MET A 35 -17.50 10.27 -52.33
N THR A 36 -16.75 10.44 -53.40
CA THR A 36 -16.53 9.42 -54.41
C THR A 36 -15.65 8.28 -53.87
N PRO A 37 -15.73 7.06 -54.45
CA PRO A 37 -14.84 5.95 -54.07
C PRO A 37 -13.35 6.32 -54.15
N VAL A 38 -12.97 7.16 -55.12
CA VAL A 38 -11.59 7.64 -55.29
C VAL A 38 -11.16 8.54 -54.13
N GLN A 39 -12.04 9.42 -53.63
CA GLN A 39 -11.75 10.26 -52.45
C GLN A 39 -11.57 9.41 -51.19
N ILE A 40 -12.42 8.40 -50.99
CA ILE A 40 -12.31 7.48 -49.85
C ILE A 40 -11.00 6.70 -49.88
N GLN A 41 -10.61 6.20 -51.06
CA GLN A 41 -9.35 5.50 -51.25
C GLN A 41 -8.14 6.38 -50.92
N ARG A 42 -8.12 7.62 -51.43
CA ARG A 42 -7.05 8.60 -51.16
C ARG A 42 -6.93 8.94 -49.68
N ILE A 43 -8.06 9.09 -48.98
CA ILE A 43 -8.05 9.31 -47.52
C ILE A 43 -7.39 8.12 -46.81
N ALA A 44 -7.77 6.89 -47.15
CA ALA A 44 -7.21 5.69 -46.52
C ALA A 44 -5.69 5.58 -46.75
N GLU A 45 -5.22 5.86 -47.97
CA GLU A 45 -3.79 5.88 -48.33
C GLU A 45 -3.02 6.96 -47.56
N SER A 46 -3.60 8.16 -47.41
CA SER A 46 -3.00 9.26 -46.63
C SER A 46 -2.84 8.90 -45.15
N VAL A 47 -3.78 8.13 -44.58
CA VAL A 47 -3.69 7.62 -43.20
C VAL A 47 -2.58 6.58 -43.08
N VAL A 48 -2.42 5.68 -44.06
CA VAL A 48 -1.30 4.70 -44.08
C VAL A 48 0.03 5.42 -44.04
N LEU A 49 0.25 6.39 -44.93
CA LEU A 49 1.48 7.18 -44.98
C LEU A 49 1.73 7.97 -43.70
N SER A 50 0.68 8.40 -43.01
CA SER A 50 0.79 9.09 -41.72
C SER A 50 1.18 8.13 -40.60
N CYS A 51 0.67 6.91 -40.62
CA CYS A 51 1.04 5.86 -39.66
C CYS A 51 2.49 5.40 -39.84
N GLU A 52 2.96 5.25 -41.08
CA GLU A 52 4.34 4.84 -41.38
C GLU A 52 5.37 5.88 -40.90
N ARG A 53 5.01 7.16 -40.92
CA ARG A 53 5.86 8.26 -40.45
C ARG A 53 6.04 8.33 -38.93
N LEU A 54 5.26 7.59 -38.14
CA LEU A 54 5.35 7.61 -36.67
C LEU A 54 6.55 6.82 -36.11
N GLY A 55 7.16 5.92 -36.89
CA GLY A 55 8.27 5.09 -36.42
C GLY A 55 7.92 4.08 -35.31
N ARG A 56 6.63 3.94 -34.96
CA ARG A 56 6.09 2.98 -33.98
C ARG A 56 4.71 2.47 -34.43
N SER A 57 4.23 1.38 -33.83
CA SER A 57 2.87 0.87 -34.04
C SER A 57 1.84 1.89 -33.48
N PRO A 58 0.96 2.48 -34.30
CA PRO A 58 -0.09 3.36 -33.80
C PRO A 58 -1.21 2.55 -33.14
N SER A 59 -1.85 3.15 -32.15
CA SER A 59 -3.08 2.61 -31.57
C SER A 59 -4.26 2.78 -32.52
N VAL A 60 -5.29 1.95 -32.35
CA VAL A 60 -6.54 2.06 -33.10
C VAL A 60 -7.20 3.44 -32.95
N GLU A 61 -7.05 4.11 -31.79
CA GLU A 61 -7.56 5.48 -31.59
C GLU A 61 -6.80 6.49 -32.47
N GLU A 62 -5.47 6.42 -32.48
CA GLU A 62 -4.64 7.32 -33.28
C GLU A 62 -4.93 7.17 -34.78
N VAL A 63 -5.12 5.94 -35.26
CA VAL A 63 -5.52 5.69 -36.65
C VAL A 63 -6.89 6.31 -36.95
N GLN A 64 -7.84 6.24 -36.02
CA GLN A 64 -9.18 6.81 -36.21
C GLN A 64 -9.15 8.34 -36.20
N ASP A 65 -8.33 8.95 -35.36
CA ASP A 65 -8.16 10.41 -35.30
C ASP A 65 -7.50 10.94 -36.59
N MET A 66 -6.59 10.16 -37.18
CA MET A 66 -6.04 10.45 -38.50
C MET A 66 -7.10 10.37 -39.60
N VAL A 67 -7.99 9.37 -39.55
CA VAL A 67 -9.10 9.25 -40.51
C VAL A 67 -10.01 10.46 -40.42
N GLU A 68 -10.40 10.87 -39.21
CA GLU A 68 -11.24 12.05 -38.98
C GLU A 68 -10.62 13.32 -39.60
N LYS A 69 -9.35 13.59 -39.29
CA LYS A 69 -8.61 14.73 -39.83
C LYS A 69 -8.57 14.72 -41.35
N GLN A 70 -8.37 13.56 -41.97
CA GLN A 70 -8.29 13.44 -43.43
C GLN A 70 -9.66 13.59 -44.11
N ILE A 71 -10.76 13.14 -43.51
CA ILE A 71 -12.12 13.39 -44.03
C ILE A 71 -12.42 14.89 -43.99
N MET A 72 -12.10 15.57 -42.88
CA MET A 72 -12.28 17.01 -42.74
C MET A 72 -11.42 17.80 -43.74
N ALA A 73 -10.17 17.37 -43.97
CA ALA A 73 -9.27 18.00 -44.94
C ALA A 73 -9.77 17.95 -46.39
N HIS A 74 -10.64 16.99 -46.73
CA HIS A 74 -11.29 16.89 -48.03
C HIS A 74 -12.61 17.67 -48.12
N GLY A 75 -12.96 18.46 -47.10
CA GLY A 75 -14.18 19.27 -47.04
C GLY A 75 -15.47 18.48 -46.80
N ALA A 76 -15.38 17.18 -46.47
CA ALA A 76 -16.53 16.31 -46.26
C ALA A 76 -17.02 16.35 -44.80
N PHE A 77 -17.44 17.54 -44.34
CA PHE A 77 -17.76 17.79 -42.93
C PHE A 77 -18.92 16.95 -42.38
N GLU A 78 -20.00 16.76 -43.14
CA GLU A 78 -21.13 15.92 -42.71
C GLU A 78 -20.75 14.44 -42.65
N VAL A 79 -19.88 13.97 -43.54
CA VAL A 79 -19.37 12.58 -43.47
C VAL A 79 -18.45 12.41 -42.27
N ALA A 80 -17.62 13.41 -41.94
CA ALA A 80 -16.79 13.39 -40.74
C ALA A 80 -17.65 13.32 -39.48
N LYS A 81 -18.70 14.16 -39.38
CA LYS A 81 -19.65 14.15 -38.28
C LYS A 81 -20.31 12.79 -38.09
N ASN A 82 -20.83 12.19 -39.16
CA ASN A 82 -21.47 10.87 -39.08
C ASN A 82 -20.47 9.74 -38.78
N TYR A 83 -19.23 9.84 -39.27
CA TYR A 83 -18.16 8.92 -38.90
C TYR A 83 -17.83 9.00 -37.40
N ILE A 84 -17.71 10.21 -36.85
CA ILE A 84 -17.49 10.47 -35.42
C ILE A 84 -18.67 9.94 -34.60
N THR A 85 -19.91 10.24 -34.98
CA THR A 85 -21.11 9.77 -34.27
C THR A 85 -21.23 8.26 -34.31
N TYR A 86 -21.05 7.62 -35.47
CA TYR A 86 -21.07 6.17 -35.60
C TYR A 86 -19.97 5.50 -34.76
N ARG A 87 -18.76 6.08 -34.71
CA ARG A 87 -17.67 5.65 -33.82
C ARG A 87 -18.11 5.77 -32.37
N TYR A 88 -18.64 6.92 -31.96
CA TYR A 88 -19.09 7.16 -30.60
C TYR A 88 -20.17 6.16 -30.16
N THR A 89 -21.20 5.94 -30.99
CA THR A 89 -22.25 4.94 -30.73
C THR A 89 -21.70 3.52 -30.71
N ARG A 90 -20.78 3.15 -31.62
CA ARG A 90 -20.10 1.84 -31.59
C ARG A 90 -19.18 1.67 -30.38
N THR A 91 -18.56 2.74 -29.91
CA THR A 91 -17.75 2.75 -28.68
C THR A 91 -18.66 2.51 -27.48
N LEU A 92 -19.81 3.19 -27.39
CA LEU A 92 -20.81 2.96 -26.35
C LEU A 92 -21.36 1.52 -26.35
N VAL A 93 -21.71 0.97 -27.52
CA VAL A 93 -22.19 -0.41 -27.66
C VAL A 93 -21.09 -1.43 -27.35
N ARG A 94 -19.82 -1.12 -27.59
CA ARG A 94 -18.69 -2.03 -27.29
C ARG A 94 -18.14 -1.87 -25.88
N GLN A 95 -18.37 -0.73 -25.21
CA GLN A 95 -18.12 -0.57 -23.78
C GLN A 95 -18.90 -1.59 -22.94
N SER A 96 -19.95 -2.23 -23.47
CA SER A 96 -20.58 -3.37 -22.81
C SER A 96 -19.81 -4.69 -22.93
N ASN A 97 -18.85 -4.82 -23.87
CA ASN A 97 -18.17 -6.08 -24.24
C ASN A 97 -16.62 -6.05 -24.12
N THR A 98 -15.99 -4.94 -23.71
CA THR A 98 -14.50 -4.85 -23.62
C THR A 98 -13.90 -5.64 -22.46
N THR A 99 -14.70 -5.97 -21.45
CA THR A 99 -14.27 -6.72 -20.27
C THR A 99 -13.84 -8.13 -20.64
N ASP A 100 -14.63 -8.80 -21.50
CA ASP A 100 -14.32 -10.15 -21.98
C ASP A 100 -13.00 -10.22 -22.76
N ASP A 101 -12.75 -9.24 -23.65
CA ASP A 101 -11.50 -9.17 -24.42
C ASP A 101 -10.26 -8.94 -23.53
N LYS A 102 -10.39 -8.18 -22.43
CA LYS A 102 -9.32 -7.97 -21.45
C LYS A 102 -9.08 -9.21 -20.59
N ILE A 103 -10.15 -9.86 -20.14
CA ILE A 103 -10.08 -11.11 -19.40
C ILE A 103 -9.39 -12.19 -20.26
N LEU A 104 -9.76 -12.31 -21.53
CA LEU A 104 -9.14 -13.25 -22.46
C LEU A 104 -7.65 -12.93 -22.71
N SER A 105 -7.27 -11.66 -22.84
CA SER A 105 -5.86 -11.29 -23.05
C SER A 105 -4.98 -11.55 -21.82
N LEU A 106 -5.53 -11.46 -20.61
CA LEU A 106 -4.86 -11.88 -19.37
C LEU A 106 -4.64 -13.38 -19.36
N ILE A 107 -5.69 -14.17 -19.63
CA ILE A 107 -5.64 -15.64 -19.64
C ILE A 107 -4.61 -16.16 -20.66
N GLU A 108 -4.53 -15.53 -21.83
CA GLU A 108 -3.55 -15.88 -22.86
C GLU A 108 -2.13 -15.35 -22.58
N CYS A 109 -1.88 -14.73 -21.42
CA CYS A 109 -0.60 -14.12 -21.02
C CYS A 109 -0.07 -13.03 -21.96
N ASN A 110 -0.98 -12.40 -22.72
CA ASN A 110 -0.67 -11.43 -23.78
C ASN A 110 -0.77 -9.96 -23.33
N ASN A 111 -0.94 -9.69 -22.03
CA ASN A 111 -1.10 -8.34 -21.48
C ASN A 111 0.18 -7.87 -20.76
N GLU A 112 0.93 -6.95 -21.36
CA GLU A 112 2.17 -6.36 -20.80
C GLU A 112 1.91 -5.41 -19.61
N GLU A 113 0.76 -4.73 -19.56
CA GLU A 113 0.42 -3.79 -18.48
C GLU A 113 0.27 -4.54 -17.15
N ALA A 114 -0.40 -5.70 -17.18
CA ALA A 114 -0.54 -6.57 -16.02
C ALA A 114 0.81 -7.12 -15.51
N LYS A 115 1.81 -7.32 -16.39
CA LYS A 115 3.16 -7.78 -15.99
C LYS A 115 3.96 -6.68 -15.29
N GLN A 116 3.67 -5.41 -15.58
CA GLN A 116 4.41 -4.26 -15.07
C GLN A 116 3.76 -3.62 -13.82
N GLU A 117 2.49 -3.91 -13.56
CA GLU A 117 1.72 -3.32 -12.45
C GLU A 117 2.24 -3.75 -11.06
N ASN A 118 2.65 -5.01 -10.91
CA ASN A 118 3.16 -5.55 -9.64
C ASN A 118 4.27 -6.58 -9.89
N SER A 119 5.52 -6.19 -9.63
CA SER A 119 6.70 -7.04 -9.85
C SER A 119 6.72 -8.30 -8.97
N ASN A 120 5.97 -8.31 -7.87
CA ASN A 120 5.84 -9.46 -6.98
C ASN A 120 4.79 -10.47 -7.47
N LYS A 121 4.04 -10.20 -8.55
CA LYS A 121 2.97 -11.06 -9.04
C LYS A 121 3.38 -11.70 -10.35
N ASN A 122 3.62 -13.02 -10.35
CA ASN A 122 4.00 -13.73 -11.57
C ASN A 122 2.74 -13.94 -12.44
N PRO A 123 2.64 -13.27 -13.61
CA PRO A 123 1.43 -13.25 -14.42
C PRO A 123 1.11 -14.61 -15.05
N VAL A 124 2.04 -15.56 -15.09
CA VAL A 124 1.80 -16.88 -15.71
C VAL A 124 1.16 -17.86 -14.71
N VAL A 125 1.26 -17.61 -13.41
CA VAL A 125 0.78 -18.54 -12.37
C VAL A 125 -0.76 -18.52 -12.30
N ASN A 126 -1.36 -19.71 -12.20
CA ASN A 126 -2.83 -19.86 -12.18
C ASN A 126 -3.54 -19.07 -11.07
N SER A 127 -2.95 -18.99 -9.86
CA SER A 127 -3.51 -18.20 -8.75
C SER A 127 -3.54 -16.71 -9.10
N THR A 128 -2.44 -16.19 -9.63
CA THR A 128 -2.34 -14.81 -10.15
C THR A 128 -3.36 -14.51 -11.24
N GLN A 129 -3.52 -15.44 -12.19
CA GLN A 129 -4.45 -15.30 -13.31
C GLN A 129 -5.90 -15.17 -12.84
N ARG A 130 -6.34 -16.02 -11.90
CA ARG A 130 -7.68 -15.93 -11.31
C ARG A 130 -7.93 -14.59 -10.63
N ASP A 131 -6.93 -14.08 -9.92
CA ASP A 131 -7.01 -12.78 -9.28
C ASP A 131 -7.10 -11.64 -10.30
N TYR A 132 -6.30 -11.67 -11.38
CA TYR A 132 -6.41 -10.66 -12.44
C TYR A 132 -7.77 -10.68 -13.15
N MET A 133 -8.35 -11.87 -13.37
CA MET A 133 -9.71 -11.97 -13.91
C MET A 133 -10.73 -11.28 -13.00
N ALA A 134 -10.69 -11.57 -11.69
CA ALA A 134 -11.57 -10.93 -10.71
C ALA A 134 -11.33 -9.42 -10.63
N GLY A 135 -10.06 -9.00 -10.67
CA GLY A 135 -9.65 -7.60 -10.64
C GLY A 135 -10.14 -6.79 -11.83
N GLU A 136 -10.06 -7.32 -13.06
CA GLU A 136 -10.58 -6.62 -14.24
C GLU A 136 -12.11 -6.50 -14.22
N VAL A 137 -12.82 -7.53 -13.76
CA VAL A 137 -14.28 -7.46 -13.56
C VAL A 137 -14.61 -6.37 -12.53
N SER A 138 -13.88 -6.33 -11.42
CA SER A 138 -14.06 -5.35 -10.36
C SER A 138 -13.78 -3.92 -10.85
N ARG A 139 -12.69 -3.70 -11.61
CA ARG A 139 -12.37 -2.40 -12.24
C ARG A 139 -13.47 -1.93 -13.19
N ASP A 140 -13.99 -2.83 -14.01
CA ASP A 140 -15.04 -2.52 -14.96
C ASP A 140 -16.35 -2.13 -14.25
N ILE A 141 -16.79 -2.91 -13.25
CA ILE A 141 -17.96 -2.59 -12.42
C ILE A 141 -17.76 -1.26 -11.69
N THR A 142 -16.58 -1.05 -11.12
CA THR A 142 -16.21 0.18 -10.41
C THR A 142 -16.36 1.40 -11.30
N ASN A 143 -15.81 1.35 -12.52
CA ASN A 143 -15.81 2.48 -13.44
C ASN A 143 -17.17 2.75 -14.09
N ARG A 144 -17.99 1.71 -14.32
CA ARG A 144 -19.28 1.87 -15.02
C ARG A 144 -20.45 2.12 -14.08
N ILE A 145 -20.42 1.58 -12.87
CA ILE A 145 -21.60 1.47 -12.00
C ILE A 145 -21.36 2.08 -10.63
N LEU A 146 -20.22 1.81 -9.98
CA LEU A 146 -20.05 2.15 -8.57
C LEU A 146 -19.57 3.59 -8.35
N LEU A 147 -18.67 4.08 -9.21
CA LEU A 147 -18.14 5.43 -9.09
C LEU A 147 -18.82 6.40 -10.07
N PRO A 148 -19.07 7.65 -9.65
CA PRO A 148 -19.48 8.71 -10.55
C PRO A 148 -18.47 8.92 -11.68
N LYS A 149 -18.99 9.24 -12.86
CA LYS A 149 -18.19 9.52 -14.05
C LYS A 149 -17.09 10.56 -13.82
N GLU A 150 -17.38 11.63 -13.06
CA GLU A 150 -16.41 12.68 -12.72
C GLU A 150 -15.17 12.13 -11.98
N ILE A 151 -15.37 11.23 -11.01
CA ILE A 151 -14.27 10.62 -10.24
C ILE A 151 -13.46 9.67 -11.14
N VAL A 152 -14.14 8.91 -11.99
CA VAL A 152 -13.51 7.98 -12.94
C VAL A 152 -12.66 8.75 -13.97
N GLU A 153 -13.18 9.84 -14.52
CA GLU A 153 -12.45 10.71 -15.44
C GLU A 153 -11.23 11.33 -14.77
N ALA A 154 -11.38 11.87 -13.56
CA ALA A 154 -10.26 12.42 -12.80
C ALA A 154 -9.18 11.38 -12.45
N HIS A 155 -9.56 10.13 -12.15
CA HIS A 155 -8.62 9.02 -11.96
C HIS A 155 -7.90 8.66 -13.26
N ASN A 156 -8.58 8.67 -14.40
CA ASN A 156 -8.01 8.35 -15.71
C ASN A 156 -7.08 9.47 -16.22
N GLU A 157 -7.44 10.73 -15.98
CA GLU A 157 -6.66 11.91 -16.34
C GLU A 157 -5.50 12.19 -15.38
N GLY A 158 -5.35 11.38 -14.33
CA GLY A 158 -4.30 11.51 -13.33
C GLY A 158 -4.42 12.75 -12.46
N VAL A 159 -5.62 13.32 -12.32
CA VAL A 159 -5.90 14.45 -11.40
C VAL A 159 -5.88 13.97 -9.96
N ILE A 160 -6.49 12.81 -9.74
CA ILE A 160 -6.48 12.05 -8.50
C ILE A 160 -6.13 10.59 -8.81
N HIS A 161 -5.93 9.78 -7.78
CA HIS A 161 -5.82 8.33 -7.92
C HIS A 161 -6.65 7.63 -6.85
N PHE A 162 -7.79 7.08 -7.26
CA PHE A 162 -8.52 6.08 -6.51
C PHE A 162 -7.75 4.74 -6.55
N HIS A 163 -7.15 4.33 -5.43
CA HIS A 163 -6.37 3.08 -5.33
C HIS A 163 -7.25 1.81 -5.43
N ASP A 164 -6.68 0.64 -5.70
CA ASP A 164 -7.33 -0.67 -5.52
C ASP A 164 -8.72 -0.81 -6.18
N THR A 165 -8.91 -0.22 -7.36
CA THR A 165 -10.18 -0.30 -8.12
C THR A 165 -10.54 -1.74 -8.52
N ASP A 166 -9.57 -2.64 -8.52
CA ASP A 166 -9.67 -4.09 -8.67
C ASP A 166 -10.25 -4.83 -7.46
N TYR A 167 -10.34 -4.18 -6.29
CA TYR A 167 -10.98 -4.76 -5.09
C TYR A 167 -12.23 -3.99 -4.65
N PHE A 168 -12.50 -2.82 -5.25
CA PHE A 168 -13.59 -1.94 -4.81
C PHE A 168 -15.01 -2.49 -5.06
N ALA A 169 -15.16 -3.43 -6.00
CA ALA A 169 -16.43 -4.12 -6.19
C ALA A 169 -16.80 -5.04 -5.01
N GLN A 170 -15.83 -5.43 -4.17
CA GLN A 170 -16.08 -6.14 -2.93
C GLN A 170 -16.22 -5.15 -1.76
N HIS A 171 -16.88 -5.57 -0.69
CA HIS A 171 -16.97 -4.79 0.55
C HIS A 171 -15.75 -5.08 1.45
N MET A 172 -14.57 -4.70 0.97
CA MET A 172 -13.28 -4.96 1.63
C MET A 172 -12.63 -3.65 2.09
N HIS A 173 -11.89 -3.70 3.19
CA HIS A 173 -11.06 -2.60 3.66
C HIS A 173 -9.59 -2.79 3.22
N ASN A 174 -8.75 -1.78 3.50
CA ASN A 174 -7.35 -1.74 3.08
C ASN A 174 -6.44 -2.56 3.98
N CYS A 175 -5.97 -1.97 5.07
CA CYS A 175 -4.94 -2.52 5.94
C CYS A 175 -5.37 -2.48 7.40
N ASP A 176 -4.72 -3.27 8.25
CA ASP A 176 -5.05 -3.37 9.67
C ASP A 176 -3.83 -3.58 10.59
N LEU A 177 -4.03 -3.31 11.87
CA LEU A 177 -3.21 -3.84 12.95
C LEU A 177 -3.93 -5.05 13.53
N VAL A 178 -3.47 -6.26 13.25
CA VAL A 178 -4.17 -7.47 13.70
C VAL A 178 -4.11 -7.57 15.23
N ASN A 179 -5.27 -7.76 15.89
CA ASN A 179 -5.35 -8.00 17.34
C ASN A 179 -4.98 -9.45 17.69
N LEU A 180 -3.75 -9.82 17.32
CA LEU A 180 -3.21 -11.17 17.48
C LEU A 180 -3.17 -11.59 18.96
N GLU A 181 -2.98 -10.65 19.89
CA GLU A 181 -3.06 -10.94 21.33
C GLU A 181 -4.44 -11.49 21.71
N ASP A 182 -5.52 -10.80 21.32
CA ASP A 182 -6.88 -11.24 21.64
C ASP A 182 -7.19 -12.60 21.03
N MET A 183 -6.78 -12.83 19.78
CA MET A 183 -7.01 -14.10 19.09
C MET A 183 -6.26 -15.25 19.75
N LEU A 184 -5.00 -15.06 20.13
CA LEU A 184 -4.17 -16.10 20.71
C LEU A 184 -4.49 -16.36 22.19
N GLN A 185 -4.81 -15.32 22.98
CA GLN A 185 -5.12 -15.49 24.40
C GLN A 185 -6.54 -16.01 24.63
N ASN A 186 -7.51 -15.60 23.81
CA ASN A 186 -8.93 -15.88 24.04
C ASN A 186 -9.54 -16.90 23.05
N GLY A 187 -8.71 -17.47 22.18
CA GLY A 187 -9.14 -18.37 21.11
C GLY A 187 -9.75 -17.64 19.92
N THR A 188 -9.74 -18.31 18.77
CA THR A 188 -10.24 -17.78 17.49
C THR A 188 -10.84 -18.91 16.65
N VAL A 189 -11.46 -18.58 15.52
CA VAL A 189 -12.00 -19.56 14.57
C VAL A 189 -11.39 -19.30 13.20
N ILE A 190 -10.74 -20.34 12.65
CA ILE A 190 -10.14 -20.30 11.32
C ILE A 190 -10.89 -21.29 10.44
N THR A 191 -11.55 -20.79 9.39
CA THR A 191 -12.30 -21.62 8.42
C THR A 191 -13.29 -22.57 9.11
N GLY A 192 -14.02 -22.07 10.11
CA GLY A 192 -15.00 -22.84 10.88
C GLY A 192 -14.43 -23.76 11.97
N THR A 193 -13.10 -23.81 12.14
CA THR A 193 -12.45 -24.62 13.18
C THR A 193 -12.06 -23.75 14.37
N LEU A 194 -12.51 -24.12 15.58
CA LEU A 194 -12.11 -23.47 16.82
C LEU A 194 -10.64 -23.76 17.12
N ILE A 195 -9.87 -22.70 17.34
CA ILE A 195 -8.49 -22.73 17.77
C ILE A 195 -8.44 -22.19 19.20
N GLU A 196 -8.07 -23.07 20.13
CA GLU A 196 -7.90 -22.72 21.55
C GLU A 196 -6.58 -22.01 21.80
N ARG A 197 -6.44 -21.46 23.01
CA ARG A 197 -5.21 -20.79 23.46
C ARG A 197 -3.99 -21.72 23.31
N PRO A 198 -2.93 -21.33 22.57
CA PRO A 198 -1.76 -22.17 22.38
C PRO A 198 -1.06 -22.56 23.69
N HIS A 199 -0.57 -23.80 23.75
CA HIS A 199 0.16 -24.35 24.91
C HIS A 199 1.68 -24.38 24.71
N SER A 200 2.19 -23.68 23.69
CA SER A 200 3.62 -23.46 23.48
C SER A 200 3.86 -22.30 22.50
N PHE A 201 5.07 -21.75 22.51
CA PHE A 201 5.49 -20.65 21.65
C PHE A 201 5.51 -21.07 20.18
N SER A 202 6.07 -22.26 19.89
CA SER A 202 6.08 -22.80 18.54
C SER A 202 4.68 -23.00 17.95
N THR A 203 3.72 -23.45 18.78
CA THR A 203 2.31 -23.58 18.39
C THR A 203 1.68 -22.22 18.13
N ALA A 204 1.95 -21.22 18.98
CA ALA A 204 1.47 -19.85 18.78
C ALA A 204 1.99 -19.24 17.48
N CYS A 205 3.26 -19.43 17.14
CA CYS A 205 3.84 -18.99 15.87
C CYS A 205 3.15 -19.60 14.66
N ASN A 206 2.85 -20.91 14.70
CA ASN A 206 2.15 -21.61 13.62
C ASN A 206 0.68 -21.16 13.47
N ILE A 207 0.00 -20.80 14.56
CA ILE A 207 -1.35 -20.25 14.49
C ILE A 207 -1.31 -18.80 13.96
N ALA A 208 -0.33 -18.01 14.38
CA ALA A 208 -0.16 -16.64 13.91
C ALA A 208 0.04 -16.56 12.39
N THR A 209 0.81 -17.47 11.79
CA THR A 209 0.98 -17.53 10.33
C THR A 209 -0.30 -17.91 9.60
N GLN A 210 -1.12 -18.79 10.17
CA GLN A 210 -2.44 -19.12 9.63
C GLN A 210 -3.37 -17.89 9.68
N ILE A 211 -3.38 -17.16 10.80
CA ILE A 211 -4.12 -15.90 10.94
C ILE A 211 -3.66 -14.89 9.88
N ILE A 212 -2.34 -14.72 9.70
CA ILE A 212 -1.77 -13.81 8.71
C ILE A 212 -2.30 -14.13 7.30
N ALA A 213 -2.25 -15.39 6.90
CA ALA A 213 -2.73 -15.81 5.58
C ALA A 213 -4.25 -15.55 5.39
N GLN A 214 -5.04 -15.78 6.44
CA GLN A 214 -6.49 -15.56 6.40
C GLN A 214 -6.86 -14.07 6.36
N VAL A 215 -6.21 -13.24 7.18
CA VAL A 215 -6.41 -11.78 7.17
C VAL A 215 -6.05 -11.21 5.80
N ALA A 216 -4.88 -11.56 5.26
CA ALA A 216 -4.45 -11.09 3.94
C ALA A 216 -5.39 -11.49 2.80
N SER A 217 -6.15 -12.58 2.97
CA SER A 217 -7.10 -13.05 1.96
C SER A 217 -8.47 -12.35 2.03
N ASN A 218 -8.70 -11.53 3.07
CA ASN A 218 -9.98 -10.83 3.32
C ASN A 218 -9.85 -9.30 3.30
N GLN A 219 -8.67 -8.78 2.96
CA GLN A 219 -8.40 -7.36 2.71
C GLN A 219 -7.49 -7.22 1.49
N TYR A 220 -7.34 -6.01 0.94
CA TYR A 220 -6.49 -5.79 -0.24
C TYR A 220 -5.13 -5.16 0.08
N GLY A 221 -4.94 -4.66 1.30
CA GLY A 221 -3.70 -4.04 1.76
C GLY A 221 -2.87 -4.91 2.71
N GLY A 222 -1.78 -4.32 3.19
CA GLY A 222 -0.89 -4.98 4.15
C GLY A 222 -1.48 -5.09 5.56
N GLN A 223 -0.96 -6.00 6.35
CA GLN A 223 -1.31 -6.15 7.77
C GLN A 223 -0.07 -6.02 8.64
N SER A 224 -0.25 -5.69 9.92
CA SER A 224 0.85 -5.68 10.88
C SER A 224 0.53 -6.49 12.13
N ILE A 225 1.51 -7.25 12.60
CA ILE A 225 1.47 -7.98 13.88
C ILE A 225 2.60 -7.51 14.80
N SER A 226 2.46 -7.75 16.11
CA SER A 226 3.53 -7.54 17.08
C SER A 226 4.06 -8.86 17.64
N LEU A 227 5.38 -8.95 17.80
CA LEU A 227 6.03 -10.05 18.53
C LEU A 227 5.67 -10.03 20.02
N ALA A 228 5.28 -8.88 20.59
CA ALA A 228 4.81 -8.80 21.98
C ALA A 228 3.58 -9.66 22.21
N HIS A 229 2.72 -9.84 21.20
CA HIS A 229 1.55 -10.71 21.29
C HIS A 229 1.91 -12.21 21.37
N LEU A 230 3.13 -12.58 20.96
CA LEU A 230 3.67 -13.94 21.03
C LEU A 230 4.52 -14.18 22.29
N ALA A 231 5.08 -13.13 22.88
CA ALA A 231 5.97 -13.21 24.04
C ALA A 231 5.37 -13.98 25.24
N PRO A 232 4.07 -13.85 25.59
CA PRO A 232 3.49 -14.61 26.71
C PRO A 232 3.62 -16.14 26.56
N PHE A 233 3.72 -16.66 25.33
CA PHE A 233 3.85 -18.09 25.08
C PHE A 233 5.27 -18.62 25.30
N VAL A 234 6.26 -17.74 25.46
CA VAL A 234 7.63 -18.10 25.88
C VAL A 234 7.58 -18.67 27.30
N ASP A 235 6.91 -17.99 28.24
CA ASP A 235 6.78 -18.48 29.62
C ASP A 235 5.93 -19.76 29.71
N VAL A 236 4.87 -19.87 28.89
CA VAL A 236 4.10 -21.12 28.76
C VAL A 236 5.01 -22.29 28.36
N SER A 237 5.90 -22.05 27.39
CA SER A 237 6.89 -23.05 26.95
C SER A 237 7.91 -23.35 28.03
N ARG A 238 8.43 -22.32 28.70
CA ARG A 238 9.40 -22.45 29.80
C ARG A 238 8.85 -23.35 30.91
N LYS A 239 7.61 -23.11 31.36
CA LYS A 239 6.93 -23.91 32.39
C LYS A 239 6.72 -25.36 31.92
N LYS A 240 6.27 -25.55 30.68
CA LYS A 240 6.08 -26.88 30.09
C LYS A 240 7.39 -27.67 30.00
N ILE A 241 8.43 -27.05 29.48
CA ILE A 241 9.77 -27.66 29.35
C ILE A 241 10.32 -27.99 30.73
N ARG A 242 10.18 -27.09 31.71
CA ARG A 242 10.60 -27.34 33.09
C ARG A 242 9.92 -28.56 33.69
N ALA A 243 8.60 -28.67 33.56
CA ALA A 243 7.85 -29.84 34.05
C ALA A 243 8.31 -31.15 33.39
N GLN A 244 8.62 -31.12 32.08
CA GLN A 244 9.16 -32.28 31.37
C GLN A 244 10.54 -32.69 31.90
N VAL A 245 11.46 -31.73 32.07
CA VAL A 245 12.81 -32.03 32.59
C VAL A 245 12.75 -32.49 34.05
N GLU A 246 11.86 -31.93 34.88
CA GLU A 246 11.64 -32.40 36.25
C GLU A 246 11.12 -33.84 36.28
N ALA A 247 10.24 -34.22 35.36
CA ALA A 247 9.76 -35.60 35.22
C ALA A 247 10.89 -36.55 34.77
N GLU A 248 11.70 -36.15 33.79
CA GLU A 248 12.89 -36.90 33.32
C GLU A 248 13.89 -37.15 34.46
N ILE A 249 14.20 -36.13 35.27
CA ILE A 249 15.11 -36.26 36.44
C ILE A 249 14.55 -37.25 37.45
N LYS A 250 13.24 -37.19 37.73
CA LYS A 250 12.57 -38.09 38.66
C LYS A 250 12.59 -39.54 38.15
N GLU A 251 12.40 -39.75 36.85
CA GLU A 251 12.44 -41.08 36.21
C GLU A 251 13.85 -41.69 36.25
N LEU A 252 14.88 -40.88 36.04
CA LEU A 252 16.28 -41.30 36.09
C LEU A 252 16.82 -41.50 37.52
N GLY A 253 16.09 -41.06 38.55
CA GLY A 253 16.49 -41.19 39.95
C GLY A 253 17.73 -40.36 40.33
N VAL A 254 18.03 -39.29 39.60
CA VAL A 254 19.19 -38.41 39.85
C VAL A 254 18.80 -37.29 40.81
N GLU A 255 19.72 -36.86 41.68
CA GLU A 255 19.49 -35.71 42.56
C GLU A 255 19.23 -34.43 41.77
N ARG A 256 18.27 -33.63 42.27
CA ARG A 256 17.85 -32.37 41.66
C ARG A 256 18.91 -31.29 41.89
N ASP A 257 19.57 -30.89 40.81
CA ASP A 257 20.43 -29.69 40.74
C ASP A 257 19.66 -28.57 40.02
N GLU A 258 19.26 -27.54 40.77
CA GLU A 258 18.42 -26.45 40.27
C GLU A 258 19.12 -25.58 39.20
N ALA A 259 20.46 -25.44 39.29
CA ALA A 259 21.22 -24.68 38.31
C ALA A 259 21.30 -25.43 36.97
N LYS A 260 21.54 -26.75 37.02
CA LYS A 260 21.52 -27.60 35.81
C LYS A 260 20.12 -27.71 35.21
N LEU A 261 19.09 -27.86 36.04
CA LEU A 261 17.70 -27.86 35.59
C LEU A 261 17.39 -26.57 34.81
N SER A 262 17.66 -25.41 35.41
CA SER A 262 17.41 -24.11 34.78
C SER A 262 18.18 -23.93 33.47
N SER A 263 19.45 -24.38 33.42
CA SER A 263 20.27 -24.36 32.20
C SER A 263 19.69 -25.23 31.08
N ILE A 264 19.24 -26.46 31.39
CA ILE A 264 18.62 -27.36 30.41
C ILE A 264 17.30 -26.78 29.89
N VAL A 265 16.47 -26.25 30.79
CA VAL A 265 15.20 -25.60 30.44
C VAL A 265 15.45 -24.45 29.48
N GLU A 266 16.40 -23.58 29.78
CA GLU A 266 16.63 -22.39 28.96
C GLU A 266 17.28 -22.72 27.62
N LYS A 267 18.13 -23.74 27.56
CA LYS A 267 18.64 -24.28 26.29
C LYS A 267 17.49 -24.82 25.42
N ARG A 268 16.60 -25.64 25.99
CA ARG A 268 15.45 -26.19 25.24
C ARG A 268 14.46 -25.09 24.84
N LEU A 269 14.28 -24.06 25.67
CA LEU A 269 13.44 -22.91 25.38
C LEU A 269 13.96 -22.10 24.18
N ARG A 270 15.28 -21.81 24.15
CA ARG A 270 15.92 -21.13 23.01
C ARG A 270 15.75 -21.90 21.70
N GLU A 271 15.87 -23.23 21.73
CA GLU A 271 15.61 -24.07 20.55
C GLU A 271 14.12 -24.08 20.14
N GLU A 272 13.18 -23.94 21.07
CA GLU A 272 11.77 -23.73 20.72
C GLU A 272 11.50 -22.37 20.10
N ILE A 273 12.10 -21.29 20.64
CA ILE A 273 12.00 -19.95 20.08
C ILE A 273 12.54 -19.93 18.64
N ARG A 274 13.73 -20.51 18.41
CA ARG A 274 14.33 -20.66 17.08
C ARG A 274 13.37 -21.32 16.09
N ARG A 275 12.73 -22.44 16.46
CA ARG A 275 11.76 -23.14 15.60
C ARG A 275 10.51 -22.31 15.33
N GLY A 276 9.98 -21.62 16.34
CA GLY A 276 8.82 -20.75 16.21
C GLY A 276 9.06 -19.57 15.26
N VAL A 277 10.16 -18.84 15.47
CA VAL A 277 10.57 -17.72 14.61
C VAL A 277 10.81 -18.20 13.17
N GLN A 278 11.48 -19.35 13.00
CA GLN A 278 11.72 -19.94 11.68
C GLN A 278 10.41 -20.31 10.96
N THR A 279 9.42 -20.79 11.71
CA THR A 279 8.09 -21.09 11.17
C THR A 279 7.46 -19.83 10.57
N ILE A 280 7.51 -18.70 11.28
CA ILE A 280 7.03 -17.41 10.75
C ILE A 280 7.81 -17.02 9.51
N GLN A 281 9.14 -16.96 9.56
CA GLN A 281 9.97 -16.52 8.44
C GLN A 281 9.72 -17.31 7.16
N TYR A 282 9.59 -18.64 7.25
CA TYR A 282 9.40 -19.48 6.07
C TYR A 282 7.94 -19.54 5.61
N GLN A 283 6.96 -19.59 6.51
CA GLN A 283 5.56 -19.70 6.08
C GLN A 283 5.05 -18.41 5.45
N VAL A 284 5.46 -17.23 5.92
CA VAL A 284 5.02 -15.96 5.30
C VAL A 284 5.60 -15.72 3.90
N VAL A 285 6.62 -16.49 3.49
CA VAL A 285 7.16 -16.42 2.11
C VAL A 285 6.77 -17.63 1.25
N THR A 286 6.31 -18.74 1.85
CA THR A 286 5.90 -19.95 1.12
C THR A 286 4.39 -20.13 1.02
N LEU A 287 3.60 -19.50 1.90
CA LEU A 287 2.15 -19.47 1.78
C LEU A 287 1.72 -18.43 0.74
N LEU A 288 0.72 -18.80 -0.06
CA LEU A 288 0.05 -17.89 -0.98
C LEU A 288 -1.34 -17.54 -0.45
N THR A 289 -1.72 -16.28 -0.63
CA THR A 289 -3.08 -15.80 -0.35
C THR A 289 -3.99 -16.04 -1.56
N THR A 290 -5.25 -15.63 -1.47
CA THR A 290 -6.23 -15.70 -2.57
C THR A 290 -5.78 -15.00 -3.85
N ASN A 291 -4.92 -13.99 -3.75
CA ASN A 291 -4.41 -13.25 -4.91
C ASN A 291 -3.16 -13.88 -5.57
N GLY A 292 -2.66 -15.00 -5.02
CA GLY A 292 -1.51 -15.72 -5.55
C GLY A 292 -0.14 -15.16 -5.14
N GLN A 293 -0.08 -14.28 -4.14
CA GLN A 293 1.16 -13.72 -3.61
C GLN A 293 1.40 -14.16 -2.16
N ALA A 294 2.65 -14.02 -1.71
CA ALA A 294 2.96 -14.06 -0.28
C ALA A 294 2.17 -12.95 0.45
N PRO A 295 1.65 -13.20 1.67
CA PRO A 295 0.93 -12.20 2.42
C PRO A 295 1.82 -10.99 2.69
N PHE A 296 1.32 -9.78 2.38
CA PHE A 296 1.98 -8.56 2.81
C PHE A 296 1.77 -8.39 4.32
N VAL A 297 2.80 -8.79 5.08
CA VAL A 297 2.85 -8.64 6.54
C VAL A 297 4.06 -7.84 7.00
N THR A 298 3.82 -6.99 7.99
CA THR A 298 4.83 -6.29 8.78
C THR A 298 4.87 -6.87 10.20
N VAL A 299 6.08 -7.11 10.71
CA VAL A 299 6.32 -7.59 12.08
C VAL A 299 6.95 -6.46 12.90
N SER A 300 6.24 -6.03 13.93
CA SER A 300 6.70 -5.01 14.88
C SER A 300 7.48 -5.65 16.03
N MET A 301 8.60 -5.01 16.34
CA MET A 301 9.53 -5.37 17.41
C MET A 301 9.67 -4.17 18.35
N TYR A 302 8.78 -4.07 19.33
CA TYR A 302 8.80 -3.00 20.32
C TYR A 302 8.79 -3.53 21.76
N LEU A 303 9.91 -3.35 22.47
CA LEU A 303 10.06 -3.79 23.86
C LEU A 303 9.09 -3.10 24.84
N GLY A 304 8.62 -1.89 24.53
CA GLY A 304 7.71 -1.13 25.37
C GLY A 304 6.28 -1.68 25.40
N GLU A 305 5.93 -2.65 24.56
CA GLU A 305 4.62 -3.33 24.62
C GLU A 305 4.56 -4.43 25.68
N ALA A 306 5.72 -4.89 26.19
CA ALA A 306 5.76 -5.92 27.22
C ALA A 306 5.16 -5.42 28.53
N LYS A 307 4.30 -6.24 29.16
CA LYS A 307 3.54 -5.85 30.36
C LYS A 307 4.36 -5.82 31.66
N ASN A 308 5.51 -6.47 31.66
CA ASN A 308 6.38 -6.60 32.83
C ASN A 308 7.82 -6.96 32.41
N GLU A 309 8.76 -6.89 33.35
CA GLU A 309 10.18 -7.14 33.08
C GLU A 309 10.50 -8.55 32.59
N GLN A 310 9.76 -9.58 33.04
CA GLN A 310 9.98 -10.94 32.56
C GLN A 310 9.52 -11.10 31.12
N GLU A 311 8.33 -10.57 30.80
CA GLU A 311 7.79 -10.55 29.44
C GLU A 311 8.68 -9.73 28.49
N LYS A 312 9.28 -8.64 28.98
CA LYS A 312 10.24 -7.83 28.21
C LYS A 312 11.51 -8.63 27.87
N LYS A 313 12.06 -9.38 28.83
CA LYS A 313 13.18 -10.30 28.57
C LYS A 313 12.80 -11.39 27.57
N ASP A 314 11.60 -11.95 27.70
CA ASP A 314 11.09 -12.99 26.80
C ASP A 314 10.92 -12.44 25.37
N LEU A 315 10.36 -11.24 25.23
CA LEU A 315 10.25 -10.52 23.97
C LEU A 315 11.62 -10.20 23.37
N ALA A 316 12.59 -9.75 24.17
CA ALA A 316 13.96 -9.50 23.73
C ALA A 316 14.62 -10.76 23.14
N MET A 317 14.38 -11.95 23.73
CA MET A 317 14.85 -13.22 23.17
C MET A 317 14.22 -13.55 21.81
N VAL A 318 12.94 -13.23 21.63
CA VAL A 318 12.22 -13.46 20.37
C VAL A 318 12.69 -12.47 19.30
N ILE A 319 12.92 -11.20 19.66
CA ILE A 319 13.48 -10.18 18.76
C ILE A 319 14.90 -10.56 18.33
N GLU A 320 15.76 -10.95 19.28
CA GLU A 320 17.12 -11.42 19.00
C GLU A 320 17.12 -12.53 17.94
N GLU A 321 16.32 -13.58 18.14
CA GLU A 321 16.23 -14.70 17.21
C GLU A 321 15.64 -14.29 15.85
N THR A 322 14.67 -13.37 15.83
CA THR A 322 14.10 -12.81 14.59
C THR A 322 15.17 -12.09 13.76
N LEU A 323 15.98 -11.26 14.40
CA LEU A 323 17.06 -10.53 13.75
C LEU A 323 18.19 -11.48 13.28
N LEU A 324 18.55 -12.48 14.09
CA LEU A 324 19.55 -13.49 13.71
C LEU A 324 19.14 -14.26 12.45
N GLN A 325 17.88 -14.69 12.37
CA GLN A 325 17.37 -15.41 11.20
C GLN A 325 17.21 -14.51 9.97
N ARG A 326 16.80 -13.24 10.16
CA ARG A 326 16.79 -12.27 9.05
C ARG A 326 18.19 -12.01 8.51
N TYR A 327 19.17 -11.80 9.40
CA TYR A 327 20.56 -11.59 9.03
C TYR A 327 21.09 -12.77 8.18
N GLN A 328 20.78 -14.01 8.59
CA GLN A 328 21.07 -15.21 7.81
C GLN A 328 20.36 -15.19 6.44
N GLY A 329 19.07 -14.83 6.42
CA GLY A 329 18.22 -14.80 5.24
C GLY A 329 17.50 -16.13 4.99
N VAL A 330 16.99 -16.32 3.78
CA VAL A 330 16.37 -17.58 3.31
C VAL A 330 17.12 -18.13 2.12
N LYS A 331 17.07 -19.44 1.89
CA LYS A 331 17.67 -20.02 0.69
C LYS A 331 16.70 -19.93 -0.49
N ASN A 332 17.20 -19.49 -1.65
CA ASN A 332 16.47 -19.59 -2.91
C ASN A 332 16.49 -21.04 -3.45
N GLU A 333 15.88 -21.26 -4.62
CA GLU A 333 15.81 -22.58 -5.29
C GLU A 333 17.19 -23.23 -5.54
N LYS A 334 18.26 -22.44 -5.61
CA LYS A 334 19.65 -22.91 -5.80
C LYS A 334 20.39 -23.11 -4.47
N GLY A 335 19.72 -22.94 -3.33
CA GLY A 335 20.32 -23.07 -2.00
C GLY A 335 21.14 -21.87 -1.53
N VAL A 336 21.07 -20.72 -2.24
CA VAL A 336 21.84 -19.50 -1.92
C VAL A 336 21.06 -18.61 -0.96
N TRP A 337 21.73 -18.07 0.06
CA TRP A 337 21.14 -17.17 1.05
C TRP A 337 20.79 -15.80 0.46
N VAL A 338 19.51 -15.52 0.27
CA VAL A 338 18.97 -14.27 -0.27
C VAL A 338 18.21 -13.47 0.80
N THR A 339 18.01 -12.19 0.51
CA THR A 339 17.21 -11.29 1.34
C THR A 339 15.73 -11.56 1.03
N PRO A 340 14.92 -12.01 2.00
CA PRO A 340 13.50 -12.18 1.79
C PRO A 340 12.79 -10.82 1.74
N ALA A 341 11.83 -10.65 0.84
CA ALA A 341 11.01 -9.44 0.74
C ALA A 341 10.06 -9.27 1.93
N PHE A 342 9.49 -10.38 2.44
CA PHE A 342 8.59 -10.40 3.59
C PHE A 342 9.10 -11.36 4.69
N PRO A 343 8.67 -11.17 5.95
CA PRO A 343 7.89 -10.04 6.44
C PRO A 343 8.70 -8.74 6.38
N LYS A 344 8.04 -7.59 6.32
CA LYS A 344 8.72 -6.33 6.67
C LYS A 344 9.02 -6.36 8.17
N LEU A 345 10.18 -5.84 8.59
CA LEU A 345 10.54 -5.78 10.02
C LEU A 345 10.61 -4.32 10.44
N ILE A 346 9.96 -3.98 11.55
CA ILE A 346 10.05 -2.65 12.16
C ILE A 346 10.59 -2.81 13.57
N TYR A 347 11.73 -2.18 13.83
CA TYR A 347 12.36 -2.11 15.14
C TYR A 347 12.12 -0.75 15.77
N THR A 348 11.45 -0.72 16.92
CA THR A 348 11.15 0.55 17.61
C THR A 348 12.29 0.92 18.56
N LEU A 349 12.88 2.09 18.32
CA LEU A 349 13.94 2.68 19.12
C LEU A 349 13.35 3.40 20.34
N ASP A 350 13.86 3.08 21.52
CA ASP A 350 13.41 3.63 22.81
C ASP A 350 14.58 3.71 23.80
N GLU A 351 14.36 4.36 24.94
CA GLU A 351 15.38 4.60 25.98
C GLU A 351 16.08 3.32 26.46
N ASP A 352 15.38 2.18 26.46
CA ASP A 352 15.91 0.89 26.92
C ASP A 352 16.75 0.14 25.89
N ASN A 353 16.90 0.67 24.67
CA ASN A 353 17.66 0.03 23.60
C ASN A 353 18.55 0.96 22.76
N ILE A 354 18.41 2.29 22.83
CA ILE A 354 19.12 3.20 21.90
C ILE A 354 20.52 3.64 22.37
N TYR A 355 20.82 3.59 23.68
CA TYR A 355 22.12 4.04 24.21
C TYR A 355 23.05 2.88 24.55
N PRO A 356 24.38 3.03 24.42
CA PRO A 356 25.34 1.95 24.69
C PRO A 356 25.25 1.32 26.09
N ASP A 357 24.77 2.07 27.08
CA ASP A 357 24.54 1.64 28.46
C ASP A 357 23.11 1.10 28.70
N SER A 358 22.22 1.20 27.71
CA SER A 358 20.87 0.64 27.78
C SER A 358 20.91 -0.89 27.80
N PRO A 359 20.03 -1.56 28.56
CA PRO A 359 20.08 -3.00 28.78
C PRO A 359 19.90 -3.84 27.51
N TYR A 360 19.18 -3.31 26.51
CA TYR A 360 18.90 -4.00 25.26
C TYR A 360 19.64 -3.42 24.05
N TYR A 361 20.70 -2.62 24.27
CA TYR A 361 21.49 -2.02 23.18
C TYR A 361 22.07 -3.05 22.20
N TYR A 362 22.41 -4.25 22.69
CA TYR A 362 22.89 -5.33 21.85
C TYR A 362 21.91 -5.74 20.73
N LEU A 363 20.59 -5.55 20.94
CA LEU A 363 19.58 -5.76 19.90
C LEU A 363 19.64 -4.68 18.82
N THR A 364 19.93 -3.45 19.22
CA THR A 364 20.13 -2.31 18.32
C THR A 364 21.39 -2.50 17.47
N GLU A 365 22.48 -3.01 18.05
CA GLU A 365 23.68 -3.41 17.30
C GLU A 365 23.40 -4.55 16.31
N LEU A 366 22.59 -5.52 16.71
CA LEU A 366 22.18 -6.62 15.85
C LEU A 366 21.25 -6.15 14.72
N ALA A 367 20.32 -5.24 15.01
CA ALA A 367 19.46 -4.61 14.01
C ALA A 367 20.29 -3.82 12.99
N ALA A 368 21.29 -3.04 13.43
CA ALA A 368 22.20 -2.33 12.56
C ALA A 368 22.97 -3.27 11.61
N LYS A 369 23.50 -4.39 12.12
CA LYS A 369 24.13 -5.44 11.30
C LYS A 369 23.16 -6.08 10.31
N CYS A 370 21.90 -6.24 10.72
CA CYS A 370 20.84 -6.76 9.88
C CYS A 370 20.52 -5.81 8.72
N THR A 371 20.28 -4.52 8.99
CA THR A 371 20.07 -3.48 7.98
C THR A 371 21.22 -3.41 6.99
N ALA A 372 22.47 -3.35 7.48
CA ALA A 372 23.64 -3.25 6.60
C ALA A 372 23.77 -4.44 5.62
N ARG A 373 23.22 -5.61 5.95
CA ARG A 373 23.29 -6.82 5.11
C ARG A 373 22.01 -7.09 4.31
N ARG A 374 20.85 -6.68 4.83
CA ARG A 374 19.51 -7.14 4.39
C ARG A 374 18.48 -6.00 4.28
N MET A 375 18.89 -4.74 4.36
CA MET A 375 18.07 -3.50 4.34
C MET A 375 17.16 -3.32 5.57
N VAL A 376 16.43 -4.35 5.97
CA VAL A 376 15.55 -4.34 7.15
C VAL A 376 16.31 -4.71 8.44
N PRO A 377 15.86 -4.29 9.63
CA PRO A 377 14.60 -3.59 9.93
C PRO A 377 14.60 -2.10 9.58
N ASP A 378 13.41 -1.56 9.41
CA ASP A 378 13.15 -0.13 9.45
C ASP A 378 12.99 0.34 10.90
N TYR A 379 13.02 1.66 11.15
CA TYR A 379 13.10 2.21 12.49
C TYR A 379 11.99 3.21 12.81
N ILE A 380 11.23 2.92 13.88
CA ILE A 380 10.28 3.87 14.48
C ILE A 380 10.89 4.49 15.73
N SER A 381 10.82 5.82 15.87
CA SER A 381 11.19 6.53 17.10
C SER A 381 10.04 6.53 18.10
N ALA A 382 10.17 5.80 19.22
CA ALA A 382 9.21 5.87 20.31
C ALA A 382 9.11 7.28 20.91
N LYS A 383 10.23 8.02 20.96
CA LYS A 383 10.30 9.40 21.42
C LYS A 383 9.42 10.31 20.57
N LYS A 384 9.58 10.27 19.24
CA LYS A 384 8.78 11.11 18.32
C LYS A 384 7.33 10.66 18.23
N MET A 385 7.07 9.36 18.35
CA MET A 385 5.69 8.85 18.48
C MET A 385 5.00 9.44 19.71
N ARG A 386 5.62 9.44 20.90
CA ARG A 386 5.04 10.07 22.10
C ARG A 386 4.83 11.57 21.92
N GLU A 387 5.84 12.28 21.39
CA GLU A 387 5.76 13.74 21.18
C GLU A 387 4.62 14.13 20.22
N LEU A 388 4.40 13.35 19.15
CA LEU A 388 3.50 13.75 18.06
C LEU A 388 2.15 13.02 18.05
N LYS A 389 2.07 11.85 18.66
CA LYS A 389 0.88 10.98 18.66
C LYS A 389 0.40 10.58 20.06
N GLY A 390 1.13 10.92 21.12
CA GLY A 390 0.80 10.55 22.51
C GLY A 390 1.20 9.13 22.88
N ASP A 391 0.97 8.17 21.98
CA ASP A 391 1.25 6.75 22.17
C ASP A 391 2.23 6.20 21.14
N VAL A 392 2.80 5.04 21.46
CA VAL A 392 3.73 4.31 20.58
C VAL A 392 3.05 3.04 20.07
N TYR A 393 2.88 2.96 18.76
CA TYR A 393 2.31 1.83 18.04
C TYR A 393 2.92 1.77 16.63
N THR A 394 2.88 0.59 16.01
CA THR A 394 3.38 0.41 14.65
C THR A 394 2.41 0.91 13.58
N CYS A 395 2.89 1.04 12.35
CA CYS A 395 2.05 1.31 11.19
C CYS A 395 1.39 0.04 10.66
N MET A 396 0.26 0.18 9.95
CA MET A 396 -0.41 -0.87 9.18
C MET A 396 0.26 -1.00 7.80
N GLY A 397 0.66 -2.23 7.45
CA GLY A 397 1.31 -2.53 6.17
C GLY A 397 2.63 -1.76 5.99
N CYS A 398 2.78 -0.99 4.91
CA CYS A 398 4.02 -0.24 4.63
C CYS A 398 4.31 0.83 5.69
N ARG A 399 3.32 1.70 5.93
CA ARG A 399 3.48 3.01 6.61
C ARG A 399 2.17 3.74 6.94
N SER A 400 1.01 3.08 6.91
CA SER A 400 -0.25 3.75 7.30
C SER A 400 -0.35 3.79 8.82
N PHE A 401 -0.23 4.97 9.41
CA PHE A 401 -0.39 5.11 10.85
C PHE A 401 -1.85 5.37 11.18
N LEU A 402 -2.34 4.69 12.21
CA LEU A 402 -3.56 5.08 12.87
C LEU A 402 -3.40 6.51 13.42
N THR A 403 -4.53 7.19 13.53
CA THR A 403 -4.70 8.37 14.39
C THR A 403 -4.70 7.95 15.86
N PRO A 404 -4.35 8.85 16.79
CA PRO A 404 -4.55 8.63 18.23
C PRO A 404 -5.97 8.13 18.54
N ASP A 405 -6.10 7.29 19.56
CA ASP A 405 -7.37 6.65 19.90
C ASP A 405 -8.39 7.65 20.45
N ARG A 406 -9.37 8.01 19.61
CA ARG A 406 -10.45 8.95 19.97
C ARG A 406 -11.63 8.29 20.65
N PHE A 407 -11.87 6.98 20.44
CA PHE A 407 -13.06 6.33 20.98
C PHE A 407 -12.89 6.03 22.48
N THR A 408 -11.65 5.81 22.93
CA THR A 408 -11.37 5.73 24.36
C THR A 408 -11.54 7.09 25.04
N ASP A 409 -10.96 8.16 24.47
CA ASP A 409 -11.10 9.54 24.98
C ASP A 409 -12.57 10.00 25.04
N ALA A 410 -13.37 9.62 24.05
CA ALA A 410 -14.80 9.95 23.99
C ALA A 410 -15.68 9.05 24.87
N GLY A 411 -15.11 8.04 25.55
CA GLY A 411 -15.87 7.14 26.42
C GLY A 411 -16.82 6.19 25.69
N VAL A 412 -16.57 5.89 24.40
CA VAL A 412 -17.43 5.01 23.58
C VAL A 412 -17.45 3.57 24.12
N GLY A 413 -16.36 3.14 24.77
CA GLY A 413 -16.26 1.82 25.38
C GLY A 413 -15.76 0.73 24.42
N ASN A 414 -16.13 -0.52 24.68
CA ASN A 414 -15.68 -1.68 23.91
C ASN A 414 -16.44 -1.84 22.57
N ILE A 415 -16.23 -0.91 21.64
CA ILE A 415 -16.97 -0.86 20.37
C ILE A 415 -16.78 -2.14 19.52
N ALA A 416 -15.62 -2.79 19.62
CA ALA A 416 -15.25 -3.99 18.86
C ALA A 416 -15.61 -5.31 19.53
N ASN A 417 -16.18 -5.28 20.74
CA ASN A 417 -16.38 -6.47 21.59
C ASN A 417 -15.08 -7.27 21.82
N ALA A 418 -13.91 -6.62 21.83
CA ALA A 418 -12.63 -7.28 22.04
C ALA A 418 -12.56 -7.83 23.48
N LEU A 419 -12.03 -9.04 23.66
CA LEU A 419 -11.94 -9.67 24.97
C LEU A 419 -10.70 -9.20 25.75
N ASN A 420 -9.71 -8.62 25.07
CA ASN A 420 -8.59 -7.88 25.68
C ASN A 420 -8.85 -6.36 25.80
N TYR A 421 -10.11 -5.91 25.86
CA TYR A 421 -10.42 -4.50 26.11
C TYR A 421 -10.20 -4.14 27.59
N GLU A 422 -9.51 -3.03 27.85
CA GLU A 422 -9.29 -2.47 29.17
C GLU A 422 -9.94 -1.06 29.23
N PRO A 423 -10.92 -0.79 30.12
CA PRO A 423 -11.55 0.52 30.22
C PRO A 423 -10.54 1.64 30.50
N GLY A 424 -10.62 2.73 29.74
CA GLY A 424 -9.76 3.90 29.90
C GLY A 424 -8.33 3.76 29.34
N LYS A 425 -8.01 2.64 28.68
CA LYS A 425 -6.72 2.42 28.02
C LYS A 425 -6.86 2.49 26.51
N HIS A 426 -6.00 3.27 25.87
CA HIS A 426 -5.99 3.39 24.41
C HIS A 426 -5.74 2.04 23.75
N LYS A 427 -6.40 1.80 22.61
CA LYS A 427 -6.32 0.55 21.86
C LYS A 427 -6.04 0.80 20.38
N TYR A 428 -5.02 0.12 19.87
CA TYR A 428 -4.58 0.22 18.47
C TYR A 428 -4.78 -1.08 17.69
N TYR A 429 -4.40 -2.22 18.26
CA TYR A 429 -4.60 -3.52 17.64
C TYR A 429 -6.09 -3.88 17.56
N GLY A 430 -6.53 -4.20 16.34
CA GLY A 430 -7.90 -4.44 15.90
C GLY A 430 -8.44 -3.35 14.99
N ARG A 431 -7.78 -2.19 14.93
CA ARG A 431 -8.18 -1.06 14.08
C ARG A 431 -7.66 -1.23 12.65
N PHE A 432 -8.32 -0.58 11.71
CA PHE A 432 -8.08 -0.73 10.27
C PHE A 432 -8.23 0.58 9.49
N ASN A 433 -7.80 0.56 8.23
CA ASN A 433 -7.96 1.67 7.26
C ASN A 433 -8.99 1.31 6.19
N GLN A 434 -9.89 2.24 5.87
CA GLN A 434 -10.98 2.07 4.90
C GLN A 434 -10.51 2.20 3.43
N GLY A 435 -9.33 2.77 3.17
CA GLY A 435 -8.77 2.96 1.83
C GLY A 435 -8.20 4.35 1.57
N VAL A 436 -7.65 4.51 0.37
CA VAL A 436 -6.85 5.68 -0.02
C VAL A 436 -7.36 6.31 -1.32
N VAL A 437 -7.36 7.64 -1.37
CA VAL A 437 -7.46 8.42 -2.61
C VAL A 437 -6.35 9.47 -2.60
N THR A 438 -5.52 9.48 -3.63
CA THR A 438 -4.34 10.36 -3.70
C THR A 438 -4.56 11.56 -4.61
N ILE A 439 -4.26 12.76 -4.13
CA ILE A 439 -4.20 13.98 -4.96
C ILE A 439 -2.84 14.07 -5.68
N ASN A 440 -2.86 14.41 -6.97
CA ASN A 440 -1.66 14.71 -7.76
C ASN A 440 -1.31 16.20 -7.60
N LEU A 441 -0.42 16.55 -6.66
CA LEU A 441 -0.03 17.95 -6.41
C LEU A 441 0.59 18.64 -7.64
N PRO A 442 1.47 17.98 -8.43
CA PRO A 442 1.99 18.56 -9.67
C PRO A 442 0.89 18.99 -10.64
N ASP A 443 -0.19 18.22 -10.77
CA ASP A 443 -1.31 18.57 -11.64
C ASP A 443 -2.04 19.84 -11.15
N VAL A 444 -2.08 20.08 -9.83
CA VAL A 444 -2.68 21.30 -9.23
C VAL A 444 -1.87 22.51 -9.69
N ALA A 445 -0.54 22.42 -9.52
CA ALA A 445 0.41 23.45 -9.91
C ALA A 445 0.36 23.73 -11.41
N LEU A 446 0.39 22.69 -12.25
CA LEU A 446 0.38 22.83 -13.70
C LEU A 446 -0.95 23.44 -14.22
N SER A 447 -2.08 23.03 -13.64
CA SER A 447 -3.39 23.56 -14.02
C SER A 447 -3.61 25.02 -13.63
N SER A 448 -2.87 25.52 -12.62
CA SER A 448 -2.90 26.94 -12.23
C SER A 448 -2.13 27.83 -13.21
N GLY A 449 -1.23 27.25 -14.03
CA GLY A 449 -0.32 28.01 -14.87
C GLY A 449 0.69 28.85 -14.08
N GLY A 450 0.96 28.50 -12.81
CA GLY A 450 1.85 29.23 -11.93
C GLY A 450 1.20 30.41 -11.19
N ASN A 451 -0.09 30.67 -11.39
CA ASN A 451 -0.81 31.70 -10.65
C ASN A 451 -1.21 31.19 -9.25
N VAL A 452 -0.80 31.91 -8.21
CA VAL A 452 -0.98 31.50 -6.80
C VAL A 452 -2.46 31.48 -6.37
N GLU A 453 -3.26 32.46 -6.77
CA GLU A 453 -4.69 32.51 -6.42
C GLU A 453 -5.44 31.34 -7.07
N LYS A 454 -5.20 31.12 -8.37
CA LYS A 454 -5.76 30.00 -9.12
C LYS A 454 -5.28 28.65 -8.59
N PHE A 455 -4.04 28.56 -8.11
CA PHE A 455 -3.52 27.35 -7.48
C PHE A 455 -4.38 26.96 -6.27
N TRP A 456 -4.62 27.89 -5.35
CA TRP A 456 -5.40 27.59 -4.14
C TRP A 456 -6.86 27.26 -4.45
N GLN A 457 -7.46 27.90 -5.46
CA GLN A 457 -8.80 27.54 -5.92
C GLN A 457 -8.86 26.10 -6.47
N ILE A 458 -7.98 25.77 -7.41
CA ILE A 458 -7.91 24.42 -8.01
C ILE A 458 -7.56 23.37 -6.95
N PHE A 459 -6.71 23.72 -6.00
CA PHE A 459 -6.34 22.84 -4.91
C PHE A 459 -7.55 22.47 -4.06
N GLU A 460 -8.34 23.47 -3.66
CA GLU A 460 -9.58 23.26 -2.91
C GLU A 460 -10.57 22.37 -3.69
N ASP A 461 -10.81 22.67 -4.98
CA ASP A 461 -11.72 21.90 -5.85
C ASP A 461 -11.33 20.41 -5.91
N ARG A 462 -10.02 20.12 -5.99
CA ARG A 462 -9.50 18.75 -6.06
C ARG A 462 -9.49 18.04 -4.72
N LEU A 463 -9.32 18.78 -3.62
CA LEU A 463 -9.47 18.21 -2.28
C LEU A 463 -10.92 17.79 -2.04
N GLU A 464 -11.88 18.61 -2.46
CA GLU A 464 -13.31 18.25 -2.39
C GLU A 464 -13.66 17.08 -3.33
N LEU A 465 -13.03 16.98 -4.50
CA LEU A 465 -13.13 15.79 -5.34
C LEU A 465 -12.58 14.54 -4.65
N CYS A 466 -11.41 14.64 -3.99
CA CYS A 466 -10.85 13.54 -3.21
C CYS A 466 -11.77 13.15 -2.05
N HIS A 467 -12.34 14.12 -1.33
CA HIS A 467 -13.27 13.88 -0.22
C HIS A 467 -14.52 13.13 -0.68
N ARG A 468 -15.15 13.56 -1.78
CA ARG A 468 -16.25 12.83 -2.40
C ARG A 468 -15.85 11.39 -2.74
N ALA A 469 -14.68 11.19 -3.34
CA ALA A 469 -14.17 9.85 -3.66
C ALA A 469 -13.92 8.99 -2.42
N LEU A 470 -13.39 9.55 -1.33
CA LEU A 470 -13.23 8.86 -0.04
C LEU A 470 -14.60 8.51 0.58
N GLN A 471 -15.59 9.39 0.46
CA GLN A 471 -16.96 9.12 0.87
C GLN A 471 -17.57 7.92 0.13
N TYR A 472 -17.28 7.72 -1.17
CA TYR A 472 -17.69 6.49 -1.88
C TYR A 472 -17.06 5.23 -1.27
N ARG A 473 -15.82 5.30 -0.79
CA ARG A 473 -15.19 4.18 -0.06
C ARG A 473 -15.86 3.89 1.27
N HIS A 474 -16.05 4.94 2.07
CA HIS A 474 -16.73 4.81 3.35
C HIS A 474 -18.13 4.19 3.17
N ASN A 475 -18.91 4.74 2.25
CA ASN A 475 -20.26 4.26 1.97
C ASN A 475 -20.30 2.86 1.35
N ARG A 476 -19.21 2.42 0.70
CA ARG A 476 -19.07 1.04 0.22
C ARG A 476 -19.00 0.04 1.38
N LEU A 477 -18.42 0.42 2.52
CA LEU A 477 -18.32 -0.46 3.69
C LEU A 477 -19.59 -0.47 4.56
N LYS A 478 -20.42 0.58 4.48
CA LYS A 478 -21.67 0.66 5.26
C LYS A 478 -22.63 -0.48 4.93
N GLY A 479 -23.26 -1.04 5.95
CA GLY A 479 -24.15 -2.20 5.84
C GLY A 479 -23.44 -3.53 5.61
N THR A 480 -22.11 -3.56 5.55
CA THR A 480 -21.36 -4.82 5.42
C THR A 480 -21.55 -5.65 6.67
N LEU A 481 -22.07 -6.86 6.50
CA LEU A 481 -22.26 -7.80 7.60
C LEU A 481 -20.93 -8.46 7.98
N SER A 482 -20.77 -8.79 9.25
CA SER A 482 -19.61 -9.49 9.78
C SER A 482 -19.31 -10.82 9.06
N ASP A 483 -20.32 -11.42 8.44
CA ASP A 483 -20.22 -12.65 7.64
C ASP A 483 -19.36 -12.50 6.37
N ALA A 484 -19.16 -11.27 5.89
CA ALA A 484 -18.34 -11.03 4.70
C ALA A 484 -16.87 -11.45 4.89
N ALA A 485 -16.36 -11.34 6.13
CA ALA A 485 -15.02 -11.78 6.50
C ALA A 485 -14.98 -12.15 8.00
N PRO A 486 -15.41 -13.37 8.38
CA PRO A 486 -15.57 -13.75 9.78
C PRO A 486 -14.28 -13.65 10.61
N ILE A 487 -13.11 -13.95 10.02
CA ILE A 487 -11.82 -13.84 10.73
C ILE A 487 -11.56 -12.41 11.23
N LEU A 488 -11.92 -11.41 10.42
CA LEU A 488 -11.79 -9.98 10.72
C LEU A 488 -12.83 -9.56 11.76
N TRP A 489 -14.10 -9.85 11.48
CA TRP A 489 -15.20 -9.19 12.17
C TRP A 489 -15.79 -9.99 13.32
N GLN A 490 -15.66 -11.31 13.34
CA GLN A 490 -16.28 -12.19 14.35
C GLN A 490 -15.25 -12.83 15.28
N TYR A 491 -14.04 -13.07 14.78
CA TYR A 491 -13.06 -13.94 15.44
C TYR A 491 -11.77 -13.24 15.88
N GLY A 492 -11.83 -11.93 16.06
CA GLY A 492 -10.87 -11.19 16.87
C GLY A 492 -9.73 -10.52 16.13
N ALA A 493 -9.58 -10.65 14.80
CA ALA A 493 -8.51 -9.94 14.09
C ALA A 493 -8.74 -8.42 14.11
N CYS A 494 -9.97 -7.98 13.82
CA CYS A 494 -10.42 -6.61 14.07
C CYS A 494 -11.40 -6.56 15.25
N ALA A 495 -12.47 -7.36 15.19
CA ALA A 495 -13.58 -7.33 16.15
C ALA A 495 -14.13 -8.74 16.47
N ARG A 496 -15.05 -8.80 17.45
CA ARG A 496 -15.87 -9.98 17.80
C ARG A 496 -17.35 -9.65 17.74
N LEU A 497 -17.80 -9.22 16.57
CA LEU A 497 -19.19 -8.99 16.27
C LEU A 497 -19.97 -10.31 16.19
N LYS A 498 -21.28 -10.24 16.43
CA LYS A 498 -22.15 -11.39 16.23
C LYS A 498 -22.27 -11.71 14.75
N LYS A 499 -22.63 -12.96 14.44
CA LYS A 499 -22.95 -13.37 13.08
C LYS A 499 -24.09 -12.49 12.52
N GLY A 500 -23.90 -11.96 11.32
CA GLY A 500 -24.86 -11.05 10.67
C GLY A 500 -24.94 -9.63 11.26
N GLU A 501 -24.07 -9.25 12.21
CA GLU A 501 -24.00 -7.87 12.72
C GLU A 501 -23.26 -6.97 11.72
N PRO A 502 -23.79 -5.77 11.40
CA PRO A 502 -23.11 -4.84 10.50
C PRO A 502 -21.87 -4.20 11.15
N ILE A 503 -20.84 -3.92 10.34
CA ILE A 503 -19.59 -3.31 10.81
C ILE A 503 -19.67 -1.79 11.03
N ASP A 504 -20.81 -1.14 10.71
CA ASP A 504 -20.95 0.31 10.62
C ASP A 504 -20.38 1.09 11.81
N LYS A 505 -20.56 0.60 13.04
CA LYS A 505 -20.01 1.26 14.25
C LYS A 505 -18.48 1.39 14.21
N LEU A 506 -17.79 0.45 13.56
CA LEU A 506 -16.33 0.45 13.42
C LEU A 506 -15.83 1.45 12.36
N LEU A 507 -16.73 2.06 11.59
CA LEU A 507 -16.40 3.05 10.56
C LEU A 507 -16.30 4.49 11.11
N TYR A 508 -16.63 4.68 12.39
CA TYR A 508 -16.73 5.98 13.06
C TYR A 508 -15.88 6.03 14.34
N ASP A 509 -15.94 7.16 15.05
CA ASP A 509 -15.34 7.40 16.37
C ASP A 509 -13.82 7.20 16.43
N GLY A 510 -13.15 7.22 15.27
CA GLY A 510 -11.72 6.96 15.17
C GLY A 510 -11.34 5.49 15.28
N TYR A 511 -12.28 4.54 15.30
CA TYR A 511 -11.92 3.13 15.30
C TYR A 511 -11.19 2.75 14.00
N SER A 512 -11.69 3.17 12.85
CA SER A 512 -10.98 3.07 11.56
C SER A 512 -10.56 4.43 11.02
N THR A 513 -9.50 4.44 10.21
CA THR A 513 -9.02 5.64 9.50
C THR A 513 -9.37 5.58 8.02
N ILE A 514 -9.35 6.73 7.35
CA ILE A 514 -9.46 6.82 5.90
C ILE A 514 -8.45 7.86 5.37
N SER A 515 -7.79 7.56 4.26
CA SER A 515 -6.55 8.26 3.90
C SER A 515 -6.71 9.18 2.69
N LEU A 516 -6.52 10.48 2.92
CA LEU A 516 -6.20 11.43 1.85
C LEU A 516 -4.72 11.25 1.51
N GLY A 517 -4.44 10.62 0.37
CA GLY A 517 -3.10 10.47 -0.14
C GLY A 517 -2.59 11.73 -0.83
N TYR A 518 -1.28 11.94 -0.87
CA TYR A 518 -0.67 13.00 -1.71
C TYR A 518 0.66 12.54 -2.32
N ALA A 519 1.05 13.22 -3.40
CA ALA A 519 2.21 12.89 -4.20
C ALA A 519 2.79 14.11 -4.93
N GLY A 520 4.11 14.11 -5.17
CA GLY A 520 4.79 15.09 -6.01
C GLY A 520 4.91 16.50 -5.41
N LEU A 521 5.16 16.62 -4.10
CA LEU A 521 5.33 17.93 -3.46
C LEU A 521 6.53 18.69 -4.05
N TYR A 522 7.62 17.98 -4.36
CA TYR A 522 8.79 18.56 -5.02
C TYR A 522 8.39 19.23 -6.35
N GLU A 523 7.79 18.49 -7.27
CA GLU A 523 7.46 19.00 -8.61
C GLU A 523 6.42 20.13 -8.53
N CYS A 524 5.45 20.02 -7.61
CA CYS A 524 4.46 21.06 -7.32
C CYS A 524 5.14 22.39 -6.91
N VAL A 525 6.01 22.35 -5.90
CA VAL A 525 6.72 23.54 -5.40
C VAL A 525 7.71 24.07 -6.44
N LYS A 526 8.40 23.17 -7.16
CA LYS A 526 9.34 23.52 -8.23
C LYS A 526 8.66 24.30 -9.34
N PHE A 527 7.46 23.89 -9.75
CA PHE A 527 6.71 24.59 -10.78
C PHE A 527 6.20 25.96 -10.29
N MET A 528 5.66 26.04 -9.08
CA MET A 528 5.08 27.28 -8.55
C MET A 528 6.11 28.35 -8.19
N THR A 529 7.29 27.95 -7.72
CA THR A 529 8.29 28.89 -7.16
C THR A 529 9.57 28.98 -7.99
N GLY A 530 9.78 28.06 -8.94
CA GLY A 530 11.03 27.88 -9.64
C GLY A 530 12.14 27.18 -8.83
N ARG A 531 11.91 26.84 -7.55
CA ARG A 531 12.91 26.32 -6.59
C ARG A 531 12.45 24.99 -5.99
N SER A 532 13.40 24.16 -5.53
CA SER A 532 13.04 22.95 -4.79
C SER A 532 12.36 23.32 -3.46
N HIS A 533 11.49 22.46 -2.96
CA HIS A 533 10.94 22.58 -1.61
C HIS A 533 11.98 22.52 -0.48
N THR A 534 13.22 22.12 -0.78
CA THR A 534 14.38 22.20 0.13
C THR A 534 15.02 23.59 0.20
N ASP A 535 14.74 24.47 -0.76
CA ASP A 535 15.23 25.85 -0.75
C ASP A 535 14.52 26.62 0.37
N PRO A 536 15.25 27.28 1.30
CA PRO A 536 14.64 28.00 2.43
C PRO A 536 13.59 29.05 2.03
N THR A 537 13.64 29.57 0.81
CA THR A 537 12.65 30.53 0.29
C THR A 537 11.37 29.86 -0.20
N ALA A 538 11.39 28.56 -0.51
CA ALA A 538 10.26 27.78 -1.02
C ALA A 538 9.69 26.80 0.01
N THR A 539 10.48 26.38 1.02
CA THR A 539 10.03 25.51 2.13
C THR A 539 8.73 25.99 2.78
N PRO A 540 8.53 27.30 3.09
CA PRO A 540 7.29 27.76 3.70
C PRO A 540 6.05 27.47 2.85
N PHE A 541 6.15 27.55 1.52
CA PHE A 541 5.05 27.23 0.62
C PHE A 541 4.73 25.73 0.61
N ALA A 542 5.77 24.88 0.66
CA ALA A 542 5.59 23.43 0.78
C ALA A 542 4.86 23.04 2.08
N LEU A 543 5.24 23.66 3.20
CA LEU A 543 4.59 23.46 4.50
C LEU A 543 3.14 23.96 4.51
N GLN A 544 2.85 25.10 3.85
CA GLN A 544 1.47 25.60 3.72
C GLN A 544 0.56 24.63 2.96
N ILE A 545 1.05 24.01 1.88
CA ILE A 545 0.30 22.99 1.12
C ILE A 545 -0.05 21.81 2.03
N MET A 546 0.93 21.32 2.78
CA MET A 546 0.75 20.22 3.73
C MET A 546 -0.23 20.56 4.85
N GLN A 547 -0.08 21.73 5.46
CA GLN A 547 -0.96 22.21 6.51
C GLN A 547 -2.41 22.32 6.01
N LYS A 548 -2.63 22.89 4.83
CA LYS A 548 -3.96 23.02 4.23
C LYS A 548 -4.64 21.66 4.01
N MET A 549 -3.91 20.61 3.57
CA MET A 549 -4.50 19.26 3.47
C MET A 549 -4.86 18.68 4.83
N ASN A 550 -4.03 18.91 5.85
CA ASN A 550 -4.30 18.47 7.21
C ASN A 550 -5.53 19.19 7.80
N ASP A 551 -5.65 20.50 7.56
CA ASP A 551 -6.81 21.30 7.97
C ASP A 551 -8.10 20.80 7.32
N LYS A 552 -8.06 20.40 6.04
CA LYS A 552 -9.21 19.80 5.34
C LYS A 552 -9.58 18.43 5.92
N CYS A 553 -8.61 17.56 6.18
CA CYS A 553 -8.86 16.29 6.89
C CYS A 553 -9.51 16.53 8.26
N LYS A 554 -9.04 17.53 9.01
CA LYS A 554 -9.64 17.90 10.30
C LYS A 554 -11.07 18.41 10.14
N GLN A 555 -11.31 19.30 9.17
CA GLN A 555 -12.65 19.82 8.87
C GLN A 555 -13.64 18.70 8.55
N TRP A 556 -13.29 17.78 7.64
CA TRP A 556 -14.16 16.65 7.26
C TRP A 556 -14.40 15.71 8.46
N LYS A 557 -13.37 15.47 9.26
CA LYS A 557 -13.46 14.65 10.47
C LYS A 557 -14.42 15.22 11.50
N GLU A 558 -14.35 16.51 11.77
CA GLU A 558 -15.25 17.20 12.70
C GLU A 558 -16.70 17.21 12.20
N ALA A 559 -16.89 17.33 10.88
CA ALA A 559 -18.22 17.36 10.27
C ALA A 559 -18.90 15.98 10.21
N GLU A 560 -18.12 14.91 10.00
CA GLU A 560 -18.67 13.59 9.62
C GLU A 560 -18.37 12.49 10.63
N ASN A 561 -17.55 12.76 11.65
CA ASN A 561 -17.02 11.79 12.62
C ASN A 561 -16.31 10.57 11.96
N ILE A 562 -15.72 10.78 10.80
CA ILE A 562 -14.89 9.81 10.08
C ILE A 562 -13.43 10.26 10.20
N ASP A 563 -12.51 9.33 10.47
CA ASP A 563 -11.15 9.68 10.82
C ASP A 563 -10.24 9.86 9.60
N TYR A 564 -10.50 10.93 8.85
CA TYR A 564 -9.65 11.39 7.75
C TYR A 564 -8.25 11.73 8.25
N SER A 565 -7.24 11.28 7.50
CA SER A 565 -5.83 11.55 7.81
C SER A 565 -4.98 11.68 6.55
N LEU A 566 -4.00 12.57 6.59
CA LEU A 566 -3.09 12.81 5.47
C LEU A 566 -2.04 11.70 5.39
N TYR A 567 -1.83 11.17 4.18
CA TYR A 567 -1.06 9.96 3.92
C TYR A 567 -0.04 10.16 2.79
N GLY A 568 1.24 10.10 3.11
CA GLY A 568 2.32 10.03 2.13
C GLY A 568 2.24 8.70 1.37
N THR A 569 1.57 8.70 0.22
CA THR A 569 1.22 7.49 -0.54
C THR A 569 2.46 6.77 -1.06
N PRO A 570 2.65 5.45 -0.85
CA PRO A 570 3.67 4.67 -1.56
C PRO A 570 3.36 4.65 -3.06
N LEU A 571 4.15 5.37 -3.86
CA LEU A 571 3.90 5.51 -5.29
C LEU A 571 4.70 4.49 -6.11
N GLU A 572 4.42 3.20 -5.94
CA GLU A 572 5.12 2.13 -6.67
C GLU A 572 4.85 2.21 -8.18
N SER A 573 3.62 1.97 -8.61
CA SER A 573 3.21 2.05 -10.03
C SER A 573 2.55 3.40 -10.37
N THR A 574 1.85 3.99 -9.39
CA THR A 574 1.10 5.25 -9.56
C THR A 574 1.98 6.44 -9.94
N THR A 575 3.27 6.44 -9.57
CA THR A 575 4.22 7.49 -9.95
C THR A 575 4.33 7.63 -11.47
N TYR A 576 4.41 6.51 -12.19
CA TYR A 576 4.54 6.47 -13.65
C TYR A 576 3.23 6.88 -14.33
N LYS A 577 2.09 6.47 -13.79
CA LYS A 577 0.76 6.89 -14.28
C LYS A 577 0.61 8.40 -14.21
N PHE A 578 0.91 9.00 -13.05
CA PHE A 578 0.83 10.44 -12.89
C PHE A 578 1.78 11.17 -13.83
N ALA A 579 3.04 10.76 -13.92
CA ALA A 579 3.99 11.37 -14.85
C ALA A 579 3.49 11.33 -16.30
N LYS A 580 3.01 10.18 -16.77
CA LYS A 580 2.47 10.01 -18.13
C LYS A 580 1.25 10.89 -18.40
N CYS A 581 0.31 10.97 -17.45
CA CYS A 581 -0.86 11.83 -17.59
C CYS A 581 -0.49 13.32 -17.63
N LEU A 582 0.45 13.74 -16.79
CA LEU A 582 0.97 15.11 -16.77
C LEU A 582 1.66 15.46 -18.09
N GLN A 583 2.56 14.60 -18.57
CA GLN A 583 3.24 14.79 -19.86
C GLN A 583 2.26 14.90 -21.03
N LYS A 584 1.22 14.07 -21.04
CA LYS A 584 0.18 14.12 -22.09
C LYS A 584 -0.60 15.43 -22.07
N ARG A 585 -0.91 15.98 -20.89
CA ARG A 585 -1.76 17.18 -20.72
C ARG A 585 -0.98 18.49 -20.81
N PHE A 586 0.25 18.53 -20.30
CA PHE A 586 1.04 19.77 -20.16
C PHE A 586 2.35 19.77 -20.95
N GLY A 587 2.69 18.66 -21.61
CA GLY A 587 3.96 18.52 -22.31
C GLY A 587 5.15 18.26 -21.38
N ILE A 588 6.35 18.40 -21.93
CA ILE A 588 7.61 18.18 -21.24
C ILE A 588 8.12 19.50 -20.65
N ILE A 589 8.16 19.58 -19.32
CA ILE A 589 8.61 20.74 -18.55
C ILE A 589 9.85 20.32 -17.74
N PRO A 590 11.03 20.94 -17.98
CA PRO A 590 12.27 20.61 -17.28
C PRO A 590 12.13 20.69 -15.75
N GLY A 591 12.61 19.67 -15.06
CA GLY A 591 12.53 19.56 -13.61
C GLY A 591 11.16 19.19 -13.05
N VAL A 592 10.12 19.03 -13.87
CA VAL A 592 8.74 18.75 -13.42
C VAL A 592 8.18 17.50 -14.11
N THR A 593 7.98 17.55 -15.44
CA THR A 593 7.39 16.45 -16.23
C THR A 593 8.38 15.84 -17.23
N ASP A 594 9.64 16.26 -17.19
CA ASP A 594 10.73 15.73 -18.03
C ASP A 594 11.15 14.29 -17.69
N LYS A 595 10.73 13.79 -16.53
CA LYS A 595 11.02 12.45 -16.05
C LYS A 595 9.78 11.56 -16.19
N GLY A 596 10.00 10.26 -16.30
CA GLY A 596 8.94 9.26 -16.37
C GLY A 596 8.25 8.96 -15.03
N TYR A 597 8.59 9.67 -13.96
CA TYR A 597 8.09 9.48 -12.60
C TYR A 597 7.86 10.84 -11.92
N ILE A 598 7.11 10.84 -10.82
CA ILE A 598 7.02 11.95 -9.87
C ILE A 598 7.60 11.55 -8.50
N THR A 599 8.08 12.52 -7.74
CA THR A 599 8.66 12.28 -6.43
C THR A 599 7.61 11.81 -5.42
N ASN A 600 7.98 10.81 -4.62
CA ASN A 600 7.09 10.21 -3.64
C ASN A 600 6.74 11.19 -2.51
N SER A 601 5.47 11.54 -2.37
CA SER A 601 4.93 12.38 -1.28
C SER A 601 5.71 13.69 -1.08
N TYR A 602 6.42 13.82 0.05
CA TYR A 602 7.20 14.99 0.48
C TYR A 602 8.71 14.82 0.34
N HIS A 603 9.17 13.71 -0.25
CA HIS A 603 10.59 13.36 -0.24
C HIS A 603 11.44 14.40 -0.97
N VAL A 604 12.66 14.58 -0.46
CA VAL A 604 13.71 15.30 -1.19
C VAL A 604 13.94 14.58 -2.52
N HIS A 605 14.02 15.34 -3.61
CA HIS A 605 14.17 14.76 -4.94
C HIS A 605 15.50 14.03 -5.06
N VAL A 606 15.49 12.83 -5.66
CA VAL A 606 16.61 11.87 -5.65
C VAL A 606 17.92 12.38 -6.29
N THR A 607 17.86 13.44 -7.10
CA THR A 607 19.05 14.04 -7.71
C THR A 607 19.64 15.19 -6.89
N GLU A 608 19.03 15.58 -5.78
CA GLU A 608 19.56 16.63 -4.91
C GLU A 608 20.76 16.11 -4.12
N LYS A 609 21.82 16.93 -4.05
CA LYS A 609 23.01 16.61 -3.26
C LYS A 609 22.75 16.99 -1.81
N ILE A 610 22.42 16.00 -0.98
CA ILE A 610 22.10 16.16 0.44
C ILE A 610 22.65 14.96 1.21
N ASP A 611 23.15 15.18 2.43
CA ASP A 611 23.56 14.09 3.32
C ASP A 611 22.35 13.50 4.09
N ALA A 612 22.54 12.30 4.62
CA ALA A 612 21.49 11.55 5.33
C ALA A 612 20.86 12.33 6.50
N PHE A 613 21.68 13.02 7.31
CA PHE A 613 21.22 13.72 8.50
C PHE A 613 20.42 14.97 8.14
N THR A 614 20.92 15.77 7.20
CA THR A 614 20.21 16.95 6.70
C THR A 614 18.89 16.55 6.03
N LYS A 615 18.88 15.46 5.23
CA LYS A 615 17.66 14.95 4.58
C LYS A 615 16.61 14.54 5.60
N LEU A 616 16.97 13.71 6.59
CA LEU A 616 16.04 13.26 7.64
C LEU A 616 15.55 14.43 8.49
N GLY A 617 16.43 15.36 8.87
CA GLY A 617 16.04 16.55 9.64
C GLY A 617 15.07 17.45 8.87
N PHE A 618 15.29 17.65 7.57
CA PHE A 618 14.38 18.39 6.71
C PHE A 618 13.02 17.69 6.58
N GLU A 619 13.03 16.40 6.24
CA GLU A 619 11.84 15.59 6.02
C GLU A 619 10.99 15.36 7.28
N ALA A 620 11.59 15.42 8.47
CA ALA A 620 10.88 15.31 9.75
C ALA A 620 9.77 16.36 9.91
N GLN A 621 9.97 17.57 9.38
CA GLN A 621 8.96 18.64 9.37
C GLN A 621 7.68 18.23 8.63
N PHE A 622 7.82 17.41 7.59
CA PHE A 622 6.70 16.93 6.78
C PHE A 622 6.05 15.69 7.37
N GLN A 623 6.81 14.82 8.05
CA GLN A 623 6.21 13.69 8.79
C GLN A 623 5.25 14.16 9.87
N HIS A 624 5.57 15.27 10.55
CA HIS A 624 4.66 15.91 11.51
C HIS A 624 3.31 16.28 10.89
N LEU A 625 3.32 16.73 9.63
CA LEU A 625 2.12 17.14 8.89
C LEU A 625 1.44 16.00 8.13
N SER A 626 2.00 14.77 8.13
CA SER A 626 1.46 13.59 7.45
C SER A 626 1.09 12.47 8.44
N PRO A 627 0.19 12.73 9.41
CA PRO A 627 -0.03 11.84 10.56
C PRO A 627 -0.68 10.50 10.21
N GLY A 628 -1.33 10.36 9.05
CA GLY A 628 -1.93 9.12 8.57
C GLY A 628 -0.95 8.17 7.89
N GLY A 629 0.26 8.65 7.58
CA GLY A 629 1.36 7.80 7.13
C GLY A 629 2.49 8.56 6.49
N ALA A 630 3.72 8.20 6.85
CA ALA A 630 4.95 8.81 6.35
C ALA A 630 6.10 7.82 6.56
N ILE A 631 7.14 7.92 5.75
CA ILE A 631 8.42 7.23 5.95
C ILE A 631 9.49 8.02 5.19
N SER A 632 10.69 8.09 5.72
CA SER A 632 11.82 8.73 5.06
C SER A 632 12.94 7.74 4.80
N TYR A 633 13.53 7.82 3.61
CA TYR A 633 14.64 6.97 3.19
C TYR A 633 15.93 7.78 3.15
N VAL A 634 17.06 7.16 3.45
CA VAL A 634 18.38 7.70 3.13
C VAL A 634 19.09 6.70 2.22
N GLU A 635 19.85 7.20 1.25
CA GLU A 635 20.62 6.34 0.36
C GLU A 635 22.04 6.21 0.92
N VAL A 636 22.50 5.00 1.19
CA VAL A 636 23.83 4.72 1.77
C VAL A 636 24.64 3.75 0.90
N PRO A 637 25.98 3.82 0.93
CA PRO A 637 26.83 2.80 0.31
C PRO A 637 26.79 1.47 1.08
N ASP A 638 27.63 0.50 0.74
CA ASP A 638 27.77 -0.72 1.56
C ASP A 638 28.24 -0.38 2.98
N MET A 639 27.37 -0.65 3.96
CA MET A 639 27.59 -0.33 5.36
C MET A 639 28.05 -1.54 6.20
N GLN A 640 28.28 -2.71 5.61
CA GLN A 640 28.61 -3.93 6.37
C GLN A 640 29.89 -3.81 7.20
N ASN A 641 30.84 -2.99 6.76
CA ASN A 641 32.09 -2.70 7.48
C ASN A 641 32.06 -1.36 8.23
N ASN A 642 30.90 -0.70 8.34
CA ASN A 642 30.75 0.60 9.00
C ASN A 642 29.44 0.67 9.83
N ILE A 643 29.30 -0.28 10.75
CA ILE A 643 28.11 -0.37 11.62
C ILE A 643 27.99 0.84 12.55
N GLU A 644 29.10 1.46 12.94
CA GLU A 644 29.10 2.69 13.76
C GLU A 644 28.31 3.82 13.09
N ALA A 645 28.45 4.00 11.77
CA ALA A 645 27.68 4.99 11.03
C ALA A 645 26.18 4.65 10.96
N VAL A 646 25.82 3.37 10.81
CA VAL A 646 24.42 2.91 10.86
C VAL A 646 23.80 3.25 12.22
N LEU A 647 24.53 2.97 13.31
CA LEU A 647 24.09 3.29 14.67
C LEU A 647 23.93 4.80 14.89
N GLN A 648 24.81 5.63 14.32
CA GLN A 648 24.66 7.10 14.37
C GLN A 648 23.39 7.57 13.66
N VAL A 649 23.08 7.02 12.49
CA VAL A 649 21.83 7.33 11.78
C VAL A 649 20.62 6.86 12.57
N MET A 650 20.65 5.67 13.18
CA MET A 650 19.56 5.18 14.05
C MET A 650 19.33 6.11 15.24
N ARG A 651 20.39 6.60 15.89
CA ARG A 651 20.29 7.60 16.96
C ARG A 651 19.68 8.91 16.45
N PHE A 652 20.10 9.37 15.26
CA PHE A 652 19.49 10.53 14.64
C PHE A 652 18.00 10.31 14.34
N ILE A 653 17.61 9.12 13.87
CA ILE A 653 16.21 8.76 13.64
C ILE A 653 15.43 8.89 14.95
N TYR A 654 15.91 8.26 16.02
CA TYR A 654 15.30 8.33 17.35
C TYR A 654 15.04 9.78 17.80
N ASP A 655 16.02 10.65 17.61
CA ASP A 655 15.95 12.03 18.09
C ASP A 655 15.16 13.00 17.21
N ASN A 656 14.87 12.66 15.95
CA ASN A 656 14.40 13.66 14.97
C ASN A 656 13.14 13.26 14.18
N ILE A 657 12.92 11.99 13.84
CA ILE A 657 11.88 11.60 12.86
C ILE A 657 11.10 10.36 13.31
N ILE A 658 9.79 10.30 12.98
CA ILE A 658 8.92 9.20 13.44
C ILE A 658 9.35 7.88 12.82
N TYR A 659 9.48 7.82 11.49
CA TYR A 659 9.67 6.56 10.78
C TYR A 659 10.66 6.71 9.61
N ALA A 660 11.74 5.94 9.64
CA ALA A 660 12.75 5.98 8.59
C ALA A 660 13.46 4.65 8.34
N GLU A 661 14.07 4.54 7.17
CA GLU A 661 14.84 3.38 6.69
C GLU A 661 16.16 3.88 6.06
N LEU A 662 17.21 3.04 6.13
CA LEU A 662 18.53 3.29 5.57
C LEU A 662 18.79 2.47 4.31
#